data_AF-A0A1W0A6U0-F1
#
_entry.id   AF-A0A1W0A6U0-F1
#
_cell.length_a   1.000
_cell.length_b   1.000
_cell.length_c   1.000
_cell.angle_alpha   90.00
_cell.angle_beta   90.00
_cell.angle_gamma   90.00
#
_symmetry.space_group_name_H-M   'P 1'
#
loop_
_entity.id
_entity.type
_entity.pdbx_description
1 polymer ?
#
loop_
_entity_poly.entity_id
_entity_poly.type
_entity_poly.pdbx_seq_one_letter_code
_entity_poly.pdbx_strand_id
1 'polypeptide(L)'
;MYYTKQATSYNGVDISFNNVVASKDAVKLVTELKEAPDNFPVLLAGLVAIQRMIDGKDNESTAKSLGTAGACEVVTSIMKANTPHEEVQFYGSQAVRSLAKSSRNIHRFEAVNIIDHLHELLLEFASTPRVVCELLWAIEILVTTSEPLTLRFFQRLNGVPLLLSLLSRYLDDLLIQIHGVRILGVVGRRFKKFIQEYIEDCGHHVLTTIVTHALSIDLVIACVVFIELVCDQHVTLFFDNSAWFRTTFVSHVTHENVVLEFLHLYQTLCHASSEHAITLAHEGGWYCIEKALEQYHGKDTTAFEFLRLIHQLVSRLKNCSFLPSPRLLELVLKCHQQYPNHCLLQIEVKKKPRCLRCTNETRIIATHWCMGRYSKFPSSLRSFVYTSSIMAAQFASSLMHSSKLSMLGRAVTGSSNLLPLRQIWSKMTANGRALVVVVGAGRMGQIRVQGIMAHPRFKVAYVVDENLKQAQDLADRCDATAVATLQEALCDPEITSVWISTPTFTHLDLIEMAAVAGKAIAVEKPVAGSLEDLDKAYAICQKYDVPLFCSFQRRFDPNYAALYDAVEGNAIGQVQSIQTVFRDHPTPAVEFLKGGGDPFHDLAVHDIDFVCYMQHEYPTRVIAYGTSLHPELQVINVMDKASVWLEFPSGVVCTMDLSRHAAYGYDQRIEVFGADGMLEVQNIQKTSLRASTRAGVMSDVYQHSFPQRFREAYLAEIDHFSTVVLEKAAPKVTWEASRNATIIAEACRISAVEHRPV
;
A
#
# COMPACT_ATOMS: atom_id res chain seq x y z
N MET A 1 1.92 29.63 31.08
CA MET A 1 1.29 30.86 30.52
C MET A 1 2.22 32.08 30.44
N TYR A 2 3.45 32.04 30.98
CA TYR A 2 4.33 33.23 31.00
C TYR A 2 4.95 33.65 29.65
N TYR A 3 5.00 32.77 28.63
CA TYR A 3 5.76 33.04 27.40
C TYR A 3 4.98 33.61 26.21
N THR A 4 3.66 33.81 26.31
CA THR A 4 2.82 33.91 25.09
C THR A 4 2.29 35.30 24.72
N LYS A 5 2.34 36.31 25.60
CA LYS A 5 1.78 37.64 25.26
C LYS A 5 2.63 38.86 25.65
N GLN A 6 3.54 38.75 26.61
CA GLN A 6 4.33 39.90 27.11
C GLN A 6 5.73 39.48 27.60
N ALA A 7 6.40 38.58 26.89
CA ALA A 7 7.76 38.20 27.26
C ALA A 7 8.73 39.31 26.81
N THR A 8 9.23 40.10 27.77
CA THR A 8 10.29 41.10 27.54
C THR A 8 11.59 40.61 28.18
N SER A 9 12.70 40.70 27.45
CA SER A 9 14.03 40.47 28.01
C SER A 9 14.35 41.47 29.13
N TYR A 10 15.42 41.20 29.91
CA TYR A 10 15.90 42.09 30.98
C TYR A 10 16.22 43.52 30.49
N ASN A 11 16.46 43.68 29.18
CA ASN A 11 16.76 44.95 28.50
C ASN A 11 15.53 45.58 27.80
N GLY A 12 14.31 45.05 28.01
CA GLY A 12 13.08 45.60 27.45
C GLY A 12 12.77 45.21 25.99
N VAL A 13 13.57 44.33 25.38
CA VAL A 13 13.32 43.81 24.01
C VAL A 13 12.19 42.77 24.03
N ASP A 14 11.20 42.91 23.15
CA ASP A 14 10.11 41.95 22.96
C ASP A 14 10.64 40.63 22.38
N ILE A 15 10.55 39.56 23.16
CA ILE A 15 10.98 38.20 22.81
C ILE A 15 9.78 37.26 22.60
N SER A 16 8.56 37.80 22.49
CA SER A 16 7.33 37.02 22.36
C SER A 16 7.07 36.45 20.96
N PHE A 17 7.89 36.83 19.97
CA PHE A 17 7.73 36.53 18.54
C PHE A 17 6.37 36.94 17.95
N ASN A 18 5.58 37.79 18.64
CA ASN A 18 4.22 38.14 18.22
C ASN A 18 4.16 38.74 16.81
N ASN A 19 5.10 39.64 16.48
CA ASN A 19 5.19 40.24 15.16
C ASN A 19 5.56 39.23 14.07
N VAL A 20 6.46 38.29 14.39
CA VAL A 20 6.92 37.22 13.47
C VAL A 20 5.78 36.22 13.19
N VAL A 21 5.02 35.87 14.22
CA VAL A 21 3.82 35.03 14.09
C VAL A 21 2.75 35.73 13.25
N ALA A 22 2.52 37.04 13.48
CA ALA A 22 1.54 37.83 12.73
C ALA A 22 1.92 38.00 11.25
N SER A 23 3.20 38.20 10.94
CA SER A 23 3.71 38.29 9.57
C SER A 23 3.92 36.94 8.90
N LYS A 24 3.82 35.84 9.64
CA LYS A 24 4.17 34.46 9.23
C LYS A 24 5.59 34.34 8.63
N ASP A 25 6.54 35.10 9.16
CA ASP A 25 7.92 35.12 8.64
C ASP A 25 8.74 33.93 9.18
N ALA A 26 8.67 32.81 8.46
CA ALA A 26 9.35 31.57 8.82
C ALA A 26 10.88 31.69 8.85
N VAL A 27 11.46 32.46 7.92
CA VAL A 27 12.91 32.62 7.83
C VAL A 27 13.41 33.41 9.05
N LYS A 28 12.74 34.52 9.37
CA LYS A 28 13.10 35.33 10.53
C LYS A 28 13.00 34.55 11.84
N LEU A 29 11.92 33.78 12.05
CA LEU A 29 11.78 32.95 13.24
C LEU A 29 12.95 31.97 13.40
N VAL A 30 13.30 31.26 12.32
CA VAL A 30 14.36 30.25 12.36
C VAL A 30 15.73 30.90 12.58
N THR A 31 16.00 32.05 11.96
CA THR A 31 17.25 32.79 12.16
C THR A 31 17.39 33.26 13.60
N GLU A 32 16.36 33.88 14.18
CA GLU A 32 16.39 34.35 15.58
C GLU A 32 16.59 33.20 16.57
N LEU A 33 16.03 32.01 16.30
CA LEU A 33 16.29 30.81 17.09
C LEU A 33 17.74 30.30 16.97
N LYS A 34 18.36 30.39 15.78
CA LYS A 34 19.76 29.99 15.56
C LYS A 34 20.75 30.94 16.23
N GLU A 35 20.43 32.23 16.27
CA GLU A 35 21.30 33.26 16.84
C GLU A 35 21.26 33.32 18.37
N ALA A 36 20.32 32.61 19.00
CA ALA A 36 20.10 32.63 20.45
C ALA A 36 20.18 31.24 21.11
N PRO A 37 21.22 30.42 20.86
CA PRO A 37 21.28 29.01 21.27
C PRO A 37 21.31 28.80 22.79
N ASP A 38 21.75 29.81 23.56
CA ASP A 38 21.85 29.75 25.03
C ASP A 38 20.79 30.62 25.74
N ASN A 39 19.89 31.27 24.99
CA ASN A 39 18.89 32.17 25.57
C ASN A 39 17.57 31.44 25.81
N PHE A 40 17.48 30.79 26.97
CA PHE A 40 16.37 29.92 27.33
C PHE A 40 14.96 30.53 27.15
N PRO A 41 14.67 31.77 27.60
CA PRO A 41 13.39 32.42 27.31
C PRO A 41 13.07 32.57 25.82
N VAL A 42 14.07 32.89 24.99
CA VAL A 42 13.90 33.04 23.53
C VAL A 42 13.63 31.69 22.88
N LEU A 43 14.36 30.64 23.28
CA LEU A 43 14.15 29.28 22.79
C LEU A 43 12.73 28.80 23.06
N LEU A 44 12.25 28.93 24.30
CA LEU A 44 10.89 28.53 24.67
C LEU A 44 9.83 29.33 23.90
N ALA A 45 9.98 30.65 23.82
CA ALA A 45 9.06 31.50 23.09
C ALA A 45 9.03 31.17 21.59
N GLY A 46 10.18 30.85 20.98
CA GLY A 46 10.28 30.47 19.58
C GLY A 46 9.70 29.08 19.28
N LEU A 47 9.92 28.08 20.15
CA LEU A 47 9.26 26.76 20.04
C LEU A 47 7.74 26.88 20.07
N VAL A 48 7.20 27.74 20.94
CA VAL A 48 5.77 28.06 20.99
C VAL A 48 5.32 28.85 19.75
N ALA A 49 6.16 29.75 19.23
CA ALA A 49 5.86 30.51 18.02
C ALA A 49 5.69 29.62 16.78
N ILE A 50 6.50 28.55 16.66
CA ILE A 50 6.35 27.53 15.60
C ILE A 50 4.93 26.94 15.62
N GLN A 51 4.44 26.55 16.79
CA GLN A 51 3.09 25.99 16.95
C GLN A 51 2.02 27.02 16.57
N ARG A 52 2.13 28.24 17.12
CA ARG A 52 1.18 29.34 16.86
C ARG A 52 1.09 29.72 15.38
N MET A 53 2.20 29.64 14.64
CA MET A 53 2.20 29.89 13.20
C MET A 53 1.43 28.80 12.44
N ILE A 54 1.52 27.55 12.90
CA ILE A 54 0.95 26.39 12.22
C ILE A 54 -0.54 26.20 12.56
N ASP A 55 -1.04 26.63 13.72
CA ASP A 55 -2.44 26.40 14.14
C ASP A 55 -3.51 27.25 13.41
N GLY A 56 -3.17 27.89 12.29
CA GLY A 56 -4.10 28.63 11.43
C GLY A 56 -4.76 27.81 10.31
N LYS A 57 -5.55 28.48 9.44
CA LYS A 57 -6.27 27.84 8.30
C LYS A 57 -5.36 27.16 7.26
N ASP A 58 -4.10 27.61 7.14
CA ASP A 58 -3.11 27.10 6.16
C ASP A 58 -2.00 26.29 6.86
N ASN A 59 -2.39 25.40 7.77
CA ASN A 59 -1.49 24.68 8.68
C ASN A 59 -0.39 23.89 7.96
N GLU A 60 -0.71 23.13 6.92
CA GLU A 60 0.25 22.32 6.17
C GLU A 60 1.25 23.17 5.37
N SER A 61 0.75 24.20 4.67
CA SER A 61 1.61 25.12 3.90
C SER A 61 2.56 25.90 4.82
N THR A 62 2.09 26.30 6.00
CA THR A 62 2.91 27.02 6.97
C THR A 62 3.97 26.09 7.58
N ALA A 63 3.60 24.85 7.94
CA ALA A 63 4.55 23.84 8.39
C ALA A 63 5.63 23.57 7.33
N LYS A 64 5.24 23.45 6.05
CA LYS A 64 6.17 23.29 4.92
C LYS A 64 7.14 24.48 4.79
N SER A 65 6.64 25.71 4.93
CA SER A 65 7.45 26.93 4.88
C SER A 65 8.49 26.96 6.00
N LEU A 66 8.07 26.69 7.24
CA LEU A 66 8.96 26.59 8.40
C LEU A 66 10.03 25.50 8.23
N GLY A 67 9.63 24.31 7.76
CA GLY A 67 10.60 23.25 7.48
C GLY A 67 11.58 23.61 6.35
N THR A 68 11.14 24.36 5.34
CA THR A 68 12.03 24.86 4.28
C THR A 68 13.00 25.92 4.78
N ALA A 69 12.59 26.73 5.77
CA ALA A 69 13.47 27.68 6.45
C ALA A 69 14.47 27.01 7.41
N GLY A 70 14.35 25.70 7.66
CA GLY A 70 15.25 24.93 8.52
C GLY A 70 14.76 24.73 9.96
N ALA A 71 13.44 24.85 10.20
CA ALA A 71 12.88 24.70 11.53
C ALA A 71 13.04 23.28 12.09
N CYS A 72 13.01 22.24 11.25
CA CYS A 72 13.17 20.84 11.70
C CYS A 72 14.56 20.61 12.33
N GLU A 73 15.62 21.08 11.67
CA GLU A 73 17.00 20.99 12.13
C GLU A 73 17.20 21.81 13.41
N VAL A 74 16.65 23.03 13.45
CA VAL A 74 16.79 23.94 14.60
C VAL A 74 16.07 23.39 15.83
N VAL A 75 14.81 22.96 15.70
CA VAL A 75 14.07 22.36 16.82
C VAL A 75 14.81 21.13 17.35
N THR A 76 15.28 20.25 16.47
CA THR A 76 16.04 19.06 16.86
C THR A 76 17.33 19.44 17.59
N SER A 77 18.04 20.46 17.11
CA SER A 77 19.29 20.93 17.73
C SER A 77 19.05 21.56 19.11
N ILE A 78 17.99 22.37 19.25
CA ILE A 78 17.59 22.97 20.52
C ILE A 78 17.27 21.88 21.55
N MET A 79 16.46 20.88 21.16
CA MET A 79 16.10 19.75 22.03
C MET A 79 17.35 18.97 22.49
N LYS A 80 18.25 18.62 21.56
CA LYS A 80 19.49 17.90 21.86
C LYS A 80 20.42 18.68 22.80
N ALA A 81 20.64 19.96 22.51
CA ALA A 81 21.51 20.82 23.32
C ALA A 81 20.99 21.06 24.74
N ASN A 82 19.67 20.94 24.95
CA ASN A 82 19.02 21.22 26.22
C ASN A 82 18.35 19.97 26.81
N THR A 83 18.96 18.79 26.62
CA THR A 83 18.40 17.49 27.03
C THR A 83 17.86 17.49 28.47
N PRO A 84 18.55 18.03 29.51
CA PRO A 84 18.03 18.02 30.89
C PRO A 84 16.83 18.94 31.17
N HIS A 85 16.45 19.82 30.23
CA HIS A 85 15.45 20.86 30.47
C HIS A 85 14.03 20.41 30.05
N GLU A 86 13.21 20.04 31.03
CA GLU A 86 11.82 19.62 30.85
C GLU A 86 10.98 20.54 29.94
N GLU A 87 11.00 21.87 30.18
CA GLU A 87 10.18 22.80 29.39
C GLU A 87 10.62 22.85 27.91
N VAL A 88 11.92 22.67 27.61
CA VAL A 88 12.39 22.59 26.21
C VAL A 88 11.90 21.33 25.56
N GLN A 89 11.93 20.18 26.25
CA GLN A 89 11.46 18.93 25.68
C GLN A 89 9.94 18.92 25.49
N PHE A 90 9.20 19.53 26.41
CA PHE A 90 7.76 19.72 26.30
C PHE A 90 7.39 20.55 25.06
N TYR A 91 7.90 21.79 24.94
CA TYR A 91 7.58 22.66 23.82
C TYR A 91 8.23 22.23 22.50
N GLY A 92 9.39 21.57 22.58
CA GLY A 92 10.10 20.99 21.46
C GLY A 92 9.32 19.86 20.81
N SER A 93 8.80 18.93 21.61
CA SER A 93 7.96 17.82 21.12
C SER A 93 6.68 18.33 20.46
N GLN A 94 6.04 19.36 21.02
CA GLN A 94 4.90 20.03 20.40
C GLN A 94 5.26 20.72 19.06
N ALA A 95 6.44 21.33 18.98
CA ALA A 95 6.95 21.92 17.74
C ALA A 95 7.23 20.84 16.68
N VAL A 96 7.83 19.70 17.06
CA VAL A 96 8.03 18.54 16.18
C VAL A 96 6.70 18.07 15.61
N ARG A 97 5.71 17.83 16.48
CA ARG A 97 4.35 17.45 16.09
C ARG A 97 3.72 18.46 15.12
N SER A 98 3.85 19.75 15.40
CA SER A 98 3.27 20.79 14.55
C SER A 98 3.94 20.82 13.18
N LEU A 99 5.27 20.72 13.13
CA LEU A 99 6.04 20.66 11.89
C LEU A 99 5.73 19.39 11.09
N ALA A 100 5.48 18.27 11.76
CA ALA A 100 5.13 16.99 11.17
C ALA A 100 3.77 16.99 10.45
N LYS A 101 2.93 18.03 10.61
CA LYS A 101 1.70 18.21 9.80
C LYS A 101 1.98 18.30 8.29
N SER A 102 3.21 18.64 7.88
CA SER A 102 3.63 18.53 6.47
C SER A 102 4.44 17.25 6.24
N SER A 103 3.99 16.42 5.29
CA SER A 103 4.69 15.18 4.91
C SER A 103 6.15 15.41 4.50
N ARG A 104 6.47 16.55 3.88
CA ARG A 104 7.87 16.91 3.52
C ARG A 104 8.78 17.09 4.74
N ASN A 105 8.24 17.50 5.88
CA ASN A 105 9.01 17.68 7.10
C ASN A 105 9.32 16.35 7.77
N ILE A 106 8.51 15.31 7.53
CA ILE A 106 8.80 13.95 8.01
C ILE A 106 10.15 13.47 7.49
N HIS A 107 10.44 13.68 6.19
CA HIS A 107 11.75 13.35 5.62
C HIS A 107 12.91 14.18 6.19
N ARG A 108 12.66 15.43 6.59
CA ARG A 108 13.67 16.25 7.28
C ARG A 108 13.94 15.70 8.68
N PHE A 109 12.89 15.29 9.38
CA PHE A 109 12.98 14.64 10.68
C PHE A 109 13.69 13.28 10.62
N GLU A 110 13.48 12.51 9.56
CA GLU A 110 14.27 11.31 9.24
C GLU A 110 15.75 11.64 9.10
N ALA A 111 16.08 12.63 8.28
CA ALA A 111 17.48 13.01 8.00
C ALA A 111 18.25 13.43 9.28
N VAL A 112 17.58 14.09 10.24
CA VAL A 112 18.20 14.50 11.51
C VAL A 112 18.12 13.45 12.62
N ASN A 113 17.58 12.26 12.32
CA ASN A 113 17.33 11.16 13.25
C ASN A 113 16.57 11.63 14.50
N ILE A 114 15.46 12.37 14.34
CA ILE A 114 14.71 12.86 15.51
C ILE A 114 14.15 11.72 16.35
N ILE A 115 13.78 10.59 15.74
CA ILE A 115 13.12 9.48 16.44
C ILE A 115 14.02 8.84 17.51
N ASP A 116 15.33 8.77 17.24
CA ASP A 116 16.33 8.27 18.20
C ASP A 116 16.36 9.16 19.43
N HIS A 117 16.37 10.47 19.20
CA HIS A 117 16.41 11.43 20.29
C HIS A 117 15.10 11.43 21.10
N LEU A 118 13.93 11.35 20.45
CA LEU A 118 12.66 11.23 21.17
C LEU A 118 12.59 9.96 22.01
N HIS A 119 13.17 8.86 21.52
CA HIS A 119 13.29 7.61 22.27
C HIS A 119 14.23 7.74 23.49
N GLU A 120 15.39 8.38 23.34
CA GLU A 120 16.30 8.70 24.46
C GLU A 120 15.60 9.57 25.51
N LEU A 121 14.84 10.57 25.08
CA LEU A 121 14.08 11.45 25.97
C LEU A 121 12.96 10.71 26.72
N LEU A 122 12.35 9.68 26.12
CA LEU A 122 11.38 8.83 26.83
C LEU A 122 12.03 8.07 27.98
N LEU A 123 13.30 7.67 27.86
CA LEU A 123 14.06 7.04 28.94
C LEU A 123 14.42 8.05 30.03
N GLU A 124 14.94 9.22 29.63
CA GLU A 124 15.37 10.28 30.54
C GLU A 124 14.20 10.86 31.35
N PHE A 125 13.10 11.19 30.68
CA PHE A 125 11.91 11.80 31.29
C PHE A 125 10.84 10.78 31.67
N ALA A 126 11.19 9.50 31.81
CA ALA A 126 10.23 8.43 32.10
C ALA A 126 9.39 8.66 33.37
N SER A 127 9.84 9.54 34.28
CA SER A 127 9.15 9.90 35.53
C SER A 127 8.38 11.23 35.46
N THR A 128 8.33 11.88 34.30
CA THR A 128 7.71 13.20 34.08
C THR A 128 6.52 13.09 33.10
N PRO A 129 5.28 12.87 33.60
CA PRO A 129 4.14 12.49 32.77
C PRO A 129 3.85 13.48 31.63
N ARG A 130 3.93 14.78 31.94
CA ARG A 130 3.66 15.86 30.99
C ARG A 130 4.60 15.83 29.78
N VAL A 131 5.88 15.48 29.98
CA VAL A 131 6.86 15.36 28.90
C VAL A 131 6.66 14.06 28.13
N VAL A 132 6.46 12.94 28.85
CA VAL A 132 6.19 11.62 28.24
C VAL A 132 4.98 11.70 27.29
N CYS A 133 3.91 12.37 27.71
CA CYS A 133 2.72 12.56 26.88
C CYS A 133 3.04 13.24 25.53
N GLU A 134 3.78 14.35 25.54
CA GLU A 134 4.10 15.07 24.29
C GLU A 134 5.12 14.30 23.43
N LEU A 135 6.07 13.59 24.05
CA LEU A 135 7.01 12.72 23.35
C LEU A 135 6.28 11.59 22.63
N LEU A 136 5.38 10.89 23.31
CA LEU A 136 4.56 9.84 22.72
C LEU A 136 3.69 10.38 21.59
N TRP A 137 3.10 11.57 21.74
CA TRP A 137 2.31 12.16 20.67
C TRP A 137 3.16 12.53 19.44
N ALA A 138 4.36 13.09 19.65
CA ALA A 138 5.28 13.36 18.56
C ALA A 138 5.71 12.07 17.86
N ILE A 139 6.04 11.03 18.62
CA ILE A 139 6.39 9.70 18.10
C ILE A 139 5.23 9.11 17.32
N GLU A 140 4.00 9.11 17.85
CA GLU A 140 2.79 8.62 17.16
C GLU A 140 2.70 9.21 15.76
N ILE A 141 2.81 10.53 15.61
CA ILE A 141 2.66 11.19 14.31
C ILE A 141 3.77 10.77 13.35
N LEU A 142 5.01 10.75 13.83
CA LEU A 142 6.18 10.40 13.03
C LEU A 142 6.09 8.95 12.54
N VAL A 143 5.82 8.00 13.44
CA VAL A 143 5.74 6.58 13.09
C VAL A 143 4.47 6.28 12.31
N THR A 144 3.35 6.97 12.52
CA THR A 144 2.15 6.81 11.68
C THR A 144 2.45 7.20 10.24
N THR A 145 3.24 8.25 10.03
CA THR A 145 3.46 8.83 8.70
C THR A 145 4.62 8.19 7.94
N SER A 146 5.64 7.67 8.63
CA SER A 146 6.87 7.15 8.01
C SER A 146 7.20 5.73 8.42
N GLU A 147 7.27 4.84 7.42
CA GLU A 147 7.68 3.43 7.61
C GLU A 147 9.13 3.30 8.07
N PRO A 148 10.11 4.04 7.50
CA PRO A 148 11.48 4.06 8.04
C PRO A 148 11.55 4.43 9.52
N LEU A 149 10.78 5.42 9.97
CA LEU A 149 10.76 5.81 11.38
C LEU A 149 10.10 4.75 12.27
N THR A 150 9.04 4.07 11.81
CA THR A 150 8.45 2.94 12.55
C THR A 150 9.44 1.79 12.68
N LEU A 151 10.07 1.38 11.58
CA LEU A 151 11.09 0.32 11.56
C LEU A 151 12.21 0.64 12.53
N ARG A 152 12.70 1.89 12.52
CA ARG A 152 13.76 2.33 13.42
C ARG A 152 13.33 2.28 14.89
N PHE A 153 12.18 2.88 15.22
CA PHE A 153 11.65 2.89 16.58
C PHE A 153 11.40 1.47 17.12
N PHE A 154 10.81 0.60 16.30
CA PHE A 154 10.43 -0.74 16.71
C PHE A 154 11.64 -1.70 16.76
N GLN A 155 12.36 -1.86 15.64
CA GLN A 155 13.37 -2.90 15.49
C GLN A 155 14.75 -2.51 16.01
N ARG A 156 15.12 -1.22 15.92
CA ARG A 156 16.49 -0.78 16.29
C ARG A 156 16.57 -0.20 17.69
N LEU A 157 15.51 0.46 18.15
CA LEU A 157 15.51 1.14 19.45
C LEU A 157 14.85 0.32 20.57
N ASN A 158 14.31 -0.86 20.30
CA ASN A 158 13.53 -1.65 21.26
C ASN A 158 12.34 -0.87 21.85
N GLY A 159 11.61 -0.15 20.99
CA GLY A 159 10.54 0.76 21.42
C GLY A 159 9.35 0.09 22.12
N VAL A 160 9.03 -1.17 21.82
CA VAL A 160 7.85 -1.85 22.43
C VAL A 160 8.03 -2.14 23.92
N PRO A 161 9.13 -2.76 24.38
CA PRO A 161 9.39 -2.90 25.82
C PRO A 161 9.35 -1.57 26.59
N LEU A 162 9.93 -0.50 26.01
CA LEU A 162 9.89 0.83 26.60
C LEU A 162 8.45 1.37 26.70
N LEU A 163 7.67 1.26 25.62
CA LEU A 163 6.27 1.67 25.62
C LEU A 163 5.46 0.92 26.67
N LEU A 164 5.60 -0.40 26.75
CA LEU A 164 4.90 -1.21 27.76
C LEU A 164 5.26 -0.78 29.18
N SER A 165 6.55 -0.52 29.45
CA SER A 165 6.99 -0.02 30.76
C SER A 165 6.36 1.33 31.10
N LEU A 166 6.30 2.26 30.15
CA LEU A 166 5.70 3.58 30.34
C LEU A 166 4.18 3.48 30.53
N LEU A 167 3.52 2.68 29.71
CA LEU A 167 2.08 2.48 29.78
C LEU A 167 1.65 1.80 31.09
N SER A 168 2.44 0.83 31.57
CA SER A 168 2.23 0.19 32.87
C SER A 168 2.49 1.15 34.04
N ARG A 169 3.43 2.09 33.90
CA ARG A 169 3.71 3.13 34.91
C ARG A 169 2.58 4.16 35.01
N TYR A 170 1.98 4.52 33.89
CA TYR A 170 1.00 5.60 33.77
C TYR A 170 -0.39 5.06 33.42
N LEU A 171 -0.87 4.08 34.18
CA LEU A 171 -2.18 3.46 33.94
C LEU A 171 -3.33 4.46 33.97
N ASP A 172 -3.30 5.45 34.85
CA ASP A 172 -4.38 6.44 35.01
C ASP A 172 -4.28 7.67 34.09
N ASP A 173 -3.19 7.82 33.33
CA ASP A 173 -3.01 8.95 32.41
C ASP A 173 -3.57 8.62 31.03
N LEU A 174 -4.78 9.12 30.74
CA LEU A 174 -5.50 8.84 29.51
C LEU A 174 -4.72 9.22 28.24
N LEU A 175 -3.98 10.33 28.23
CA LEU A 175 -3.30 10.79 27.02
C LEU A 175 -2.08 9.91 26.72
N ILE A 176 -1.33 9.52 27.77
CA ILE A 176 -0.24 8.55 27.64
C ILE A 176 -0.78 7.21 27.12
N GLN A 177 -1.90 6.73 27.67
CA GLN A 177 -2.54 5.50 27.19
C GLN A 177 -2.97 5.61 25.73
N ILE A 178 -3.63 6.70 25.33
CA ILE A 178 -4.11 6.90 23.95
C ILE A 178 -2.94 6.86 22.96
N HIS A 179 -1.91 7.70 23.18
CA HIS A 179 -0.79 7.81 22.26
C HIS A 179 0.06 6.53 22.24
N GLY A 180 0.31 5.92 23.39
CA GLY A 180 1.06 4.67 23.47
C GLY A 180 0.36 3.51 22.77
N VAL A 181 -0.95 3.31 23.00
CA VAL A 181 -1.72 2.25 22.33
C VAL A 181 -1.82 2.50 20.83
N ARG A 182 -1.94 3.76 20.38
CA ARG A 182 -1.91 4.08 18.94
C ARG A 182 -0.56 3.74 18.31
N ILE A 183 0.56 4.02 19.00
CA ILE A 183 1.88 3.59 18.51
C ILE A 183 1.93 2.06 18.38
N LEU A 184 1.43 1.31 19.38
CA LEU A 184 1.33 -0.16 19.28
C LEU A 184 0.47 -0.59 18.08
N GLY A 185 -0.65 0.09 17.82
CA GLY A 185 -1.49 -0.16 16.65
C GLY A 185 -0.79 0.11 15.32
N VAL A 186 0.01 1.18 15.22
CA VAL A 186 0.82 1.46 14.02
C VAL A 186 1.84 0.35 13.76
N VAL A 187 2.49 -0.13 14.82
CA VAL A 187 3.42 -1.26 14.73
C VAL A 187 2.67 -2.52 14.29
N GLY A 188 1.51 -2.83 14.88
CA GLY A 188 0.71 -4.00 14.52
C GLY A 188 0.24 -3.98 13.07
N ARG A 189 -0.14 -2.80 12.56
CA ARG A 189 -0.54 -2.60 11.16
C ARG A 189 0.59 -2.87 10.17
N ARG A 190 1.81 -2.43 10.50
CA ARG A 190 2.97 -2.49 9.58
C ARG A 190 3.70 -3.82 9.64
N PHE A 191 3.77 -4.43 10.82
CA PHE A 191 4.46 -5.68 11.04
C PHE A 191 3.43 -6.77 11.29
N LYS A 192 2.91 -7.37 10.20
CA LYS A 192 1.91 -8.46 10.20
C LYS A 192 2.25 -9.68 11.08
N LYS A 193 3.50 -9.76 11.58
CA LYS A 193 3.93 -10.74 12.59
C LYS A 193 4.60 -9.97 13.71
N PHE A 194 3.81 -9.60 14.73
CA PHE A 194 4.38 -9.17 15.99
C PHE A 194 5.16 -10.36 16.59
N ILE A 195 6.23 -10.10 17.34
CA ILE A 195 6.86 -11.16 18.13
C ILE A 195 5.81 -11.67 19.13
N GLN A 196 5.58 -12.98 19.18
CA GLN A 196 4.49 -13.58 19.97
C GLN A 196 4.45 -13.08 21.42
N GLU A 197 5.63 -12.99 22.07
CA GLU A 197 5.80 -12.46 23.43
C GLU A 197 5.25 -11.03 23.58
N TYR A 198 5.46 -10.16 22.58
CA TYR A 198 4.92 -8.81 22.58
C TYR A 198 3.40 -8.78 22.36
N ILE A 199 2.81 -9.76 21.67
CA ILE A 199 1.35 -9.83 21.52
C ILE A 199 0.68 -10.11 22.86
N GLU A 200 1.25 -11.02 23.64
CA GLU A 200 0.74 -11.38 24.97
C GLU A 200 0.82 -10.18 25.91
N ASP A 201 2.00 -9.57 26.05
CA ASP A 201 2.19 -8.43 26.94
C ASP A 201 1.37 -7.19 26.53
N CYS A 202 1.41 -6.82 25.25
CA CYS A 202 0.60 -5.70 24.75
C CYS A 202 -0.90 -6.02 24.81
N GLY A 203 -1.31 -7.24 24.51
CA GLY A 203 -2.70 -7.67 24.55
C GLY A 203 -3.26 -7.61 25.96
N HIS A 204 -2.53 -8.13 26.96
CA HIS A 204 -2.93 -8.04 28.36
C HIS A 204 -3.03 -6.59 28.85
N HIS A 205 -2.06 -5.74 28.48
CA HIS A 205 -2.11 -4.32 28.81
C HIS A 205 -3.33 -3.65 28.18
N VAL A 206 -3.56 -3.82 26.87
CA VAL A 206 -4.68 -3.23 26.15
C VAL A 206 -6.04 -3.70 26.68
N LEU A 207 -6.18 -4.99 27.01
CA LEU A 207 -7.40 -5.53 27.64
C LEU A 207 -7.64 -4.94 29.03
N THR A 208 -6.59 -4.71 29.80
CA THR A 208 -6.70 -4.03 31.09
C THR A 208 -7.10 -2.57 30.89
N THR A 209 -6.45 -1.87 29.96
CA THR A 209 -6.71 -0.45 29.66
C THR A 209 -8.13 -0.20 29.16
N ILE A 210 -8.64 -1.04 28.24
CA ILE A 210 -10.00 -0.87 27.70
C ILE A 210 -11.09 -1.10 28.75
N VAL A 211 -10.85 -1.98 29.73
CA VAL A 211 -11.80 -2.24 30.82
C VAL A 211 -11.72 -1.14 31.88
N THR A 212 -10.51 -0.73 32.27
CA THR A 212 -10.28 0.31 33.28
C THR A 212 -10.80 1.67 32.81
N HIS A 213 -10.56 2.02 31.54
CA HIS A 213 -10.91 3.32 30.96
C HIS A 213 -12.06 3.23 29.96
N ALA A 214 -13.02 2.35 30.24
CA ALA A 214 -14.13 2.03 29.35
C ALA A 214 -15.02 3.21 28.97
N LEU A 215 -14.88 4.40 29.57
CA LEU A 215 -15.66 5.60 29.22
C LEU A 215 -14.93 6.52 28.21
N SER A 216 -13.63 6.34 27.98
CA SER A 216 -12.85 7.18 27.06
C SER A 216 -13.01 6.70 25.62
N ILE A 217 -13.72 7.49 24.80
CA ILE A 217 -13.99 7.17 23.38
C ILE A 217 -12.70 6.94 22.59
N ASP A 218 -11.75 7.88 22.67
CA ASP A 218 -10.52 7.83 21.88
C ASP A 218 -9.61 6.66 22.27
N LEU A 219 -9.59 6.32 23.57
CA LEU A 219 -8.80 5.21 24.07
C LEU A 219 -9.45 3.87 23.73
N VAL A 220 -10.77 3.76 23.84
CA VAL A 220 -11.52 2.57 23.42
C VAL A 220 -11.29 2.30 21.94
N ILE A 221 -11.38 3.33 21.08
CA ILE A 221 -11.07 3.20 19.65
C ILE A 221 -9.64 2.69 19.44
N ALA A 222 -8.65 3.32 20.10
CA ALA A 222 -7.25 2.90 19.97
C ALA A 222 -7.04 1.43 20.38
N CYS A 223 -7.67 0.99 21.48
CA CYS A 223 -7.61 -0.38 21.96
C CYS A 223 -8.29 -1.36 21.00
N VAL A 224 -9.50 -1.06 20.52
CA VAL A 224 -10.25 -1.91 19.60
C VAL A 224 -9.50 -2.07 18.28
N VAL A 225 -8.95 -0.98 17.73
CA VAL A 225 -8.14 -1.02 16.50
C VAL A 225 -6.86 -1.83 16.71
N PHE A 226 -6.18 -1.69 17.86
CA PHE A 226 -5.03 -2.56 18.17
C PHE A 226 -5.44 -4.04 18.17
N ILE A 227 -6.50 -4.40 18.89
CA ILE A 227 -6.99 -5.78 18.98
C ILE A 227 -7.39 -6.29 17.59
N GLU A 228 -8.09 -5.49 16.78
CA GLU A 228 -8.47 -5.85 15.41
C GLU A 228 -7.25 -6.25 14.58
N LEU A 229 -6.18 -5.47 14.66
CA LEU A 229 -4.96 -5.67 13.88
C LEU A 229 -4.15 -6.91 14.28
N VAL A 230 -4.30 -7.43 15.51
CA VAL A 230 -3.50 -8.56 16.02
C VAL A 230 -4.32 -9.76 16.47
N CYS A 231 -5.65 -9.69 16.42
CA CYS A 231 -6.50 -10.76 16.94
C CYS A 231 -6.36 -12.08 16.18
N ASP A 232 -5.99 -12.04 14.90
CA ASP A 232 -5.74 -13.25 14.09
C ASP A 232 -4.49 -14.03 14.54
N GLN A 233 -3.54 -13.35 15.18
CA GLN A 233 -2.32 -13.95 15.72
C GLN A 233 -2.54 -14.62 17.08
N HIS A 234 -3.52 -14.16 17.87
CA HIS A 234 -3.79 -14.74 19.20
C HIS A 234 -5.26 -14.60 19.64
N VAL A 235 -6.19 -15.23 18.92
CA VAL A 235 -7.64 -15.10 19.19
C VAL A 235 -8.02 -15.41 20.65
N THR A 236 -7.46 -16.46 21.23
CA THR A 236 -7.81 -16.94 22.59
C THR A 236 -7.54 -15.88 23.67
N LEU A 237 -6.42 -15.17 23.59
CA LEU A 237 -6.07 -14.07 24.49
C LEU A 237 -7.17 -13.01 24.56
N PHE A 238 -7.75 -12.65 23.42
CA PHE A 238 -8.75 -11.59 23.32
C PHE A 238 -10.19 -12.08 23.51
N PHE A 239 -10.50 -13.33 23.17
CA PHE A 239 -11.90 -13.79 23.04
C PHE A 239 -12.27 -15.03 23.86
N ASP A 240 -11.35 -15.67 24.58
CA ASP A 240 -11.71 -16.72 25.56
C ASP A 240 -12.66 -16.17 26.64
N ASN A 241 -12.41 -14.92 27.06
CA ASN A 241 -13.34 -14.14 27.86
C ASN A 241 -13.78 -12.88 27.11
N SER A 242 -14.84 -12.99 26.34
CA SER A 242 -15.36 -11.89 25.52
C SER A 242 -16.29 -10.90 26.26
N ALA A 243 -16.32 -10.92 27.60
CA ALA A 243 -17.16 -10.02 28.40
C ALA A 243 -16.77 -8.54 28.27
N TRP A 244 -15.47 -8.25 28.11
CA TRP A 244 -14.99 -6.89 27.85
C TRP A 244 -15.62 -6.32 26.57
N PHE A 245 -15.68 -7.13 25.50
CA PHE A 245 -16.22 -6.71 24.21
C PHE A 245 -17.66 -6.27 24.37
N ARG A 246 -18.51 -7.11 24.97
CA ARG A 246 -19.95 -6.83 25.11
C ARG A 246 -20.22 -5.64 26.00
N THR A 247 -19.50 -5.54 27.12
CA THR A 247 -19.70 -4.47 28.11
C THR A 247 -19.29 -3.12 27.54
N THR A 248 -18.12 -3.04 26.90
CA THR A 248 -17.61 -1.80 26.30
C THR A 248 -18.41 -1.42 25.06
N PHE A 249 -18.78 -2.37 24.20
CA PHE A 249 -19.63 -2.12 23.03
C PHE A 249 -20.94 -1.44 23.44
N VAL A 250 -21.68 -2.04 24.39
CA VAL A 250 -23.00 -1.52 24.80
C VAL A 250 -22.88 -0.16 25.47
N SER A 251 -21.83 0.06 26.25
CA SER A 251 -21.57 1.35 26.91
C SER A 251 -21.33 2.49 25.90
N HIS A 252 -20.83 2.16 24.70
CA HIS A 252 -20.57 3.12 23.61
C HIS A 252 -21.56 3.04 22.45
N VAL A 253 -22.70 2.38 22.61
CA VAL A 253 -23.68 2.18 21.54
C VAL A 253 -24.23 3.49 20.94
N THR A 254 -24.11 4.61 21.66
CA THR A 254 -24.50 5.95 21.19
C THR A 254 -23.44 6.63 20.31
N HIS A 255 -22.21 6.10 20.25
CA HIS A 255 -21.08 6.65 19.51
C HIS A 255 -20.81 5.82 18.24
N GLU A 256 -21.26 6.33 17.10
CA GLU A 256 -21.22 5.59 15.82
C GLU A 256 -19.80 5.17 15.44
N ASN A 257 -18.81 6.06 15.60
CA ASN A 257 -17.42 5.76 15.27
C ASN A 257 -16.89 4.58 16.11
N VAL A 258 -17.23 4.51 17.40
CA VAL A 258 -16.81 3.40 18.26
C VAL A 258 -17.47 2.10 17.81
N VAL A 259 -18.78 2.16 17.53
CA VAL A 259 -19.57 1.01 17.07
C VAL A 259 -19.03 0.43 15.76
N LEU A 260 -18.61 1.28 14.82
CA LEU A 260 -18.00 0.85 13.55
C LEU A 260 -16.68 0.11 13.80
N GLU A 261 -15.81 0.57 14.71
CA GLU A 261 -14.57 -0.16 15.04
C GLU A 261 -14.86 -1.53 15.67
N PHE A 262 -15.86 -1.61 16.56
CA PHE A 262 -16.28 -2.91 17.10
C PHE A 262 -16.88 -3.83 16.03
N LEU A 263 -17.59 -3.27 15.05
CA LEU A 263 -18.09 -4.05 13.91
C LEU A 263 -16.94 -4.62 13.09
N HIS A 264 -15.92 -3.81 12.77
CA HIS A 264 -14.72 -4.28 12.08
C HIS A 264 -14.05 -5.39 12.87
N LEU A 265 -13.80 -5.20 14.17
CA LEU A 265 -13.22 -6.23 15.03
C LEU A 265 -14.04 -7.53 15.03
N TYR A 266 -15.38 -7.45 15.10
CA TYR A 266 -16.22 -8.64 15.11
C TYR A 266 -16.24 -9.34 13.74
N GLN A 267 -16.23 -8.58 12.64
CA GLN A 267 -16.04 -9.16 11.31
C GLN A 267 -14.68 -9.86 11.23
N THR A 268 -13.60 -9.23 11.70
CA THR A 268 -12.26 -9.83 11.76
C THR A 268 -12.26 -11.12 12.58
N LEU A 269 -12.93 -11.15 13.74
CA LEU A 269 -13.11 -12.36 14.54
C LEU A 269 -13.85 -13.47 13.77
N CYS A 270 -14.90 -13.14 13.02
CA CYS A 270 -15.65 -14.12 12.21
C CYS A 270 -14.74 -14.87 11.22
N HIS A 271 -13.65 -14.26 10.82
CA HIS A 271 -12.69 -14.81 9.88
C HIS A 271 -11.50 -15.45 10.58
N ALA A 272 -10.98 -14.83 11.64
CA ALA A 272 -9.89 -15.38 12.45
C ALA A 272 -10.30 -16.68 13.17
N SER A 273 -11.52 -16.74 13.71
CA SER A 273 -12.04 -17.94 14.38
C SER A 273 -13.57 -17.97 14.37
N SER A 274 -14.13 -18.85 13.54
CA SER A 274 -15.59 -19.08 13.52
C SER A 274 -16.14 -19.57 14.86
N GLU A 275 -15.37 -20.35 15.63
CA GLU A 275 -15.77 -20.84 16.96
C GLU A 275 -15.99 -19.68 17.95
N HIS A 276 -14.94 -18.90 18.22
CA HIS A 276 -15.03 -17.71 19.08
C HIS A 276 -16.07 -16.68 18.62
N ALA A 277 -16.23 -16.46 17.30
CA ALA A 277 -17.27 -15.57 16.79
C ALA A 277 -18.68 -16.07 17.13
N ILE A 278 -18.92 -17.37 17.00
CA ILE A 278 -20.18 -18.01 17.36
C ILE A 278 -20.38 -17.96 18.88
N THR A 279 -19.35 -18.25 19.68
CA THR A 279 -19.39 -18.15 21.14
C THR A 279 -19.73 -16.72 21.60
N LEU A 280 -19.06 -15.70 21.06
CA LEU A 280 -19.38 -14.30 21.34
C LEU A 280 -20.83 -13.98 20.96
N ALA A 281 -21.33 -14.49 19.83
CA ALA A 281 -22.72 -14.31 19.44
C ALA A 281 -23.69 -14.89 20.49
N HIS A 282 -23.40 -16.10 20.99
CA HIS A 282 -24.18 -16.79 22.04
C HIS A 282 -24.12 -16.07 23.39
N GLU A 283 -22.98 -15.52 23.78
CA GLU A 283 -22.78 -14.87 25.07
C GLU A 283 -23.33 -13.44 25.14
N GLY A 284 -23.97 -12.94 24.08
CA GLY A 284 -24.62 -11.63 24.06
C GLY A 284 -24.17 -10.71 22.91
N GLY A 285 -23.35 -11.20 21.97
CA GLY A 285 -23.00 -10.46 20.75
C GLY A 285 -24.24 -10.12 19.91
N TRP A 286 -25.25 -10.99 19.87
CA TRP A 286 -26.53 -10.69 19.22
C TRP A 286 -27.26 -9.50 19.86
N TYR A 287 -27.20 -9.39 21.19
CA TYR A 287 -27.80 -8.27 21.92
C TYR A 287 -27.08 -6.95 21.61
N CYS A 288 -25.75 -6.98 21.49
CA CYS A 288 -24.95 -5.82 21.08
C CYS A 288 -25.36 -5.33 19.68
N ILE A 289 -25.44 -6.26 18.72
CA ILE A 289 -25.90 -5.98 17.34
C ILE A 289 -27.31 -5.39 17.32
N GLU A 290 -28.25 -6.00 18.07
CA GLU A 290 -29.61 -5.50 18.17
C GLU A 290 -29.66 -4.08 18.70
N LYS A 291 -28.99 -3.79 19.82
CA LYS A 291 -28.99 -2.46 20.45
C LYS A 291 -28.42 -1.38 19.53
N ALA A 292 -27.33 -1.68 18.82
CA ALA A 292 -26.76 -0.72 17.89
C ALA A 292 -27.61 -0.56 16.62
N LEU A 293 -28.19 -1.63 16.09
CA LEU A 293 -29.07 -1.53 14.92
C LEU A 293 -30.38 -0.80 15.27
N GLU A 294 -30.89 -0.92 16.50
CA GLU A 294 -32.00 -0.07 16.98
C GLU A 294 -31.66 1.43 16.87
N GLN A 295 -30.41 1.81 17.14
CA GLN A 295 -29.95 3.19 17.05
C GLN A 295 -29.64 3.62 15.61
N TYR A 296 -29.04 2.74 14.80
CA TYR A 296 -28.42 3.12 13.52
C TYR A 296 -29.10 2.55 12.26
N HIS A 297 -30.23 1.84 12.38
CA HIS A 297 -30.99 1.38 11.20
C HIS A 297 -31.38 2.54 10.25
N GLY A 298 -31.51 3.77 10.75
CA GLY A 298 -31.79 4.96 9.96
C GLY A 298 -30.58 5.54 9.20
N LYS A 299 -29.39 4.96 9.33
CA LYS A 299 -28.16 5.39 8.64
C LYS A 299 -27.69 4.31 7.66
N ASP A 300 -27.68 4.66 6.37
CA ASP A 300 -27.43 3.74 5.26
C ASP A 300 -26.12 2.92 5.42
N THR A 301 -24.99 3.61 5.51
CA THR A 301 -23.65 3.01 5.60
C THR A 301 -23.48 2.13 6.85
N THR A 302 -23.93 2.60 8.00
CA THR A 302 -23.79 1.87 9.26
C THR A 302 -24.73 0.66 9.30
N ALA A 303 -25.96 0.81 8.81
CA ALA A 303 -26.89 -0.30 8.65
C ALA A 303 -26.33 -1.37 7.70
N PHE A 304 -25.67 -0.99 6.61
CA PHE A 304 -25.01 -1.92 5.69
C PHE A 304 -23.97 -2.80 6.39
N GLU A 305 -23.07 -2.21 7.18
CA GLU A 305 -22.04 -2.97 7.91
C GLU A 305 -22.62 -3.94 8.95
N PHE A 306 -23.72 -3.55 9.61
CA PHE A 306 -24.47 -4.46 10.48
C PHE A 306 -25.07 -5.64 9.70
N LEU A 307 -25.74 -5.38 8.57
CA LEU A 307 -26.31 -6.42 7.74
C LEU A 307 -25.23 -7.38 7.22
N ARG A 308 -24.06 -6.86 6.85
CA ARG A 308 -22.89 -7.64 6.45
C ARG A 308 -22.40 -8.56 7.58
N LEU A 309 -22.24 -8.05 8.80
CA LEU A 309 -21.86 -8.87 9.96
C LEU A 309 -22.90 -9.94 10.28
N ILE A 310 -24.20 -9.59 10.26
CA ILE A 310 -25.29 -10.54 10.52
C ILE A 310 -25.27 -11.67 9.49
N HIS A 311 -25.09 -11.33 8.21
CA HIS A 311 -24.96 -12.32 7.15
C HIS A 311 -23.74 -13.25 7.39
N GLN A 312 -22.58 -12.69 7.75
CA GLN A 312 -21.38 -13.47 8.07
C GLN A 312 -21.60 -14.44 9.23
N LEU A 313 -22.22 -13.99 10.33
CA LEU A 313 -22.53 -14.83 11.49
C LEU A 313 -23.54 -15.93 11.14
N VAL A 314 -24.64 -15.59 10.48
CA VAL A 314 -25.68 -16.56 10.11
C VAL A 314 -25.15 -17.62 9.14
N SER A 315 -24.31 -17.23 8.17
CA SER A 315 -23.71 -18.18 7.22
C SER A 315 -22.85 -19.27 7.88
N ARG A 316 -22.35 -19.00 9.10
CA ARG A 316 -21.50 -19.90 9.89
C ARG A 316 -22.30 -20.76 10.87
N LEU A 317 -23.52 -20.34 11.25
CA LEU A 317 -24.45 -21.09 12.11
C LEU A 317 -25.17 -22.19 11.31
N LYS A 318 -24.44 -23.14 10.72
CA LYS A 318 -25.03 -24.18 9.86
C LYS A 318 -25.96 -25.16 10.60
N ASN A 319 -25.93 -25.24 11.94
CA ASN A 319 -26.72 -26.20 12.74
C ASN A 319 -27.15 -25.73 14.15
N CYS A 320 -26.99 -24.45 14.53
CA CYS A 320 -27.26 -24.01 15.90
C CYS A 320 -28.74 -23.68 16.16
N SER A 321 -29.20 -24.03 17.36
CA SER A 321 -30.55 -23.82 17.91
C SER A 321 -30.82 -22.41 18.43
N PHE A 322 -29.83 -21.52 18.43
CA PHE A 322 -29.96 -20.15 18.91
C PHE A 322 -30.10 -19.18 17.74
N LEU A 323 -31.31 -18.65 17.58
CA LEU A 323 -31.67 -17.71 16.54
C LEU A 323 -31.60 -16.27 17.08
N PRO A 324 -31.28 -15.29 16.24
CA PRO A 324 -31.39 -13.88 16.61
C PRO A 324 -32.81 -13.56 17.10
N SER A 325 -32.93 -12.60 18.00
CA SER A 325 -34.21 -12.27 18.62
C SER A 325 -35.27 -11.87 17.56
N PRO A 326 -36.57 -12.01 17.87
CA PRO A 326 -37.63 -11.49 17.01
C PRO A 326 -37.49 -9.99 16.71
N ARG A 327 -36.88 -9.23 17.63
CA ARG A 327 -36.66 -7.80 17.49
C ARG A 327 -35.54 -7.49 16.49
N LEU A 328 -34.41 -8.20 16.58
CA LEU A 328 -33.33 -8.06 15.61
C LEU A 328 -33.79 -8.45 14.20
N LEU A 329 -34.61 -9.50 14.09
CA LEU A 329 -35.27 -9.89 12.84
C LEU A 329 -36.12 -8.75 12.24
N GLU A 330 -36.91 -8.06 13.06
CA GLU A 330 -37.72 -6.91 12.63
C GLU A 330 -36.84 -5.77 12.12
N LEU A 331 -35.74 -5.46 12.81
CA LEU A 331 -34.80 -4.39 12.42
C LEU A 331 -34.10 -4.71 11.10
N VAL A 332 -33.65 -5.96 10.92
CA VAL A 332 -33.05 -6.42 9.66
C VAL A 332 -34.03 -6.24 8.50
N LEU A 333 -35.29 -6.65 8.68
CA LEU A 333 -36.33 -6.48 7.66
C LEU A 333 -36.61 -5.00 7.37
N LYS A 334 -36.62 -4.14 8.40
CA LYS A 334 -36.76 -2.68 8.22
C LYS A 334 -35.60 -2.12 7.39
N CYS A 335 -34.36 -2.49 7.68
CA CYS A 335 -33.21 -2.04 6.89
C CYS A 335 -33.31 -2.49 5.42
N HIS A 336 -33.74 -3.72 5.15
CA HIS A 336 -33.94 -4.21 3.78
C HIS A 336 -35.05 -3.46 3.03
N GLN A 337 -36.13 -3.09 3.74
CA GLN A 337 -37.21 -2.28 3.17
C GLN A 337 -36.77 -0.84 2.91
N GLN A 338 -35.98 -0.27 3.83
CA GLN A 338 -35.52 1.12 3.79
C GLN A 338 -34.41 1.35 2.78
N TYR A 339 -33.52 0.37 2.57
CA TYR A 339 -32.38 0.45 1.64
C TYR A 339 -32.46 -0.64 0.58
N PRO A 340 -33.28 -0.45 -0.48
CA PRO A 340 -33.41 -1.42 -1.57
C PRO A 340 -32.08 -1.75 -2.26
N ASN A 341 -31.12 -0.82 -2.22
CA ASN A 341 -29.78 -1.00 -2.79
C ASN A 341 -28.94 -2.04 -2.03
N HIS A 342 -29.33 -2.42 -0.80
CA HIS A 342 -28.69 -3.50 -0.03
C HIS A 342 -29.11 -4.90 -0.50
N CYS A 343 -29.86 -5.01 -1.61
CA CYS A 343 -30.38 -6.25 -2.19
C CYS A 343 -29.36 -7.39 -2.43
N LEU A 344 -28.05 -7.08 -2.42
CA LEU A 344 -26.97 -8.06 -2.53
C LEU A 344 -26.76 -8.85 -1.24
N LEU A 345 -27.06 -8.27 -0.07
CA LEU A 345 -27.04 -8.95 1.23
C LEU A 345 -28.36 -9.71 1.39
N GLN A 346 -28.52 -10.86 0.72
CA GLN A 346 -29.75 -11.63 0.86
C GLN A 346 -29.83 -12.33 2.22
N ILE A 347 -30.49 -11.68 3.17
CA ILE A 347 -30.88 -12.26 4.43
C ILE A 347 -32.34 -12.76 4.31
N GLU A 348 -32.54 -14.02 3.94
CA GLU A 348 -33.88 -14.62 3.83
C GLU A 348 -34.46 -14.90 5.23
N VAL A 349 -35.58 -14.25 5.57
CA VAL A 349 -36.35 -14.59 6.77
C VAL A 349 -37.43 -15.60 6.41
N LYS A 350 -37.18 -16.91 6.61
CA LYS A 350 -38.21 -17.95 6.37
C LYS A 350 -39.07 -18.17 7.61
N LYS A 351 -40.40 -18.04 7.44
CA LYS A 351 -41.39 -18.64 8.34
C LYS A 351 -41.55 -20.12 7.98
N LYS A 352 -41.36 -21.05 8.92
CA LYS A 352 -41.72 -22.46 8.70
C LYS A 352 -43.21 -22.57 8.39
N PRO A 353 -43.65 -23.39 7.41
CA PRO A 353 -45.06 -23.75 7.29
C PRO A 353 -45.49 -24.55 8.54
N ARG A 354 -46.75 -24.37 8.96
CA ARG A 354 -47.35 -25.02 10.15
C ARG A 354 -47.07 -26.52 10.15
N CYS A 355 -46.20 -26.98 11.07
CA CYS A 355 -46.19 -28.37 11.53
C CYS A 355 -47.01 -28.42 12.82
N LEU A 356 -47.95 -29.37 12.92
CA LEU A 356 -48.89 -29.56 14.04
C LEU A 356 -48.23 -29.83 15.42
N ARG A 357 -46.90 -29.74 15.55
CA ARG A 357 -46.14 -29.98 16.80
C ARG A 357 -45.08 -28.94 17.15
N CYS A 358 -44.89 -27.87 16.38
CA CYS A 358 -43.85 -26.87 16.68
C CYS A 358 -44.43 -25.45 16.65
N THR A 359 -44.20 -24.69 17.72
CA THR A 359 -44.48 -23.26 17.82
C THR A 359 -43.66 -22.46 16.79
N ASN A 360 -44.18 -21.29 16.39
CA ASN A 360 -43.65 -20.44 15.32
C ASN A 360 -42.16 -20.06 15.51
N GLU A 361 -41.24 -20.77 14.86
CA GLU A 361 -39.84 -20.32 14.74
C GLU A 361 -39.63 -19.62 13.39
N THR A 362 -39.42 -18.30 13.44
CA THR A 362 -38.93 -17.50 12.31
C THR A 362 -37.41 -17.64 12.27
N ARG A 363 -36.82 -18.06 11.13
CA ARG A 363 -35.36 -18.21 11.00
C ARG A 363 -34.78 -17.24 9.99
N ILE A 364 -33.57 -16.72 10.28
CA ILE A 364 -32.70 -16.10 9.29
C ILE A 364 -31.94 -17.19 8.55
N ILE A 365 -31.98 -17.16 7.23
CA ILE A 365 -31.19 -18.01 6.33
C ILE A 365 -30.37 -17.07 5.45
N ALA A 366 -29.06 -17.21 5.46
CA ALA A 366 -28.20 -16.53 4.49
C ALA A 366 -28.37 -17.24 3.12
N THR A 367 -28.81 -16.52 2.08
CA THR A 367 -28.77 -17.03 0.70
C THR A 367 -27.61 -16.40 -0.08
N HIS A 368 -27.20 -17.08 -1.14
CA HIS A 368 -25.99 -16.75 -1.89
C HIS A 368 -26.00 -15.31 -2.43
N TRP A 369 -24.85 -14.66 -2.30
CA TRP A 369 -24.55 -13.31 -2.78
C TRP A 369 -24.84 -13.22 -4.30
N CYS A 370 -25.74 -12.31 -4.71
CA CYS A 370 -26.20 -12.22 -6.10
C CYS A 370 -25.87 -10.83 -6.67
N MET A 371 -24.61 -10.59 -7.06
CA MET A 371 -24.19 -9.35 -7.72
C MET A 371 -24.93 -9.15 -9.05
N GLY A 372 -25.90 -8.25 -9.08
CA GLY A 372 -26.55 -7.85 -10.31
C GLY A 372 -27.60 -6.78 -10.12
N ARG A 373 -27.29 -5.57 -10.63
CA ARG A 373 -28.17 -4.41 -10.88
C ARG A 373 -28.30 -3.40 -9.73
N TYR A 374 -27.58 -2.28 -9.80
CA TYR A 374 -28.09 -1.00 -10.33
C TYR A 374 -27.09 0.14 -10.09
N SER A 375 -26.62 0.71 -11.19
CA SER A 375 -25.92 1.99 -11.31
C SER A 375 -26.90 3.15 -11.17
N LYS A 376 -26.63 4.08 -10.23
CA LYS A 376 -26.94 5.55 -10.23
C LYS A 376 -27.26 6.07 -8.80
N PHE A 377 -26.34 6.77 -8.14
CA PHE A 377 -26.64 7.79 -7.11
C PHE A 377 -25.59 8.94 -7.15
N PRO A 378 -25.92 10.16 -6.65
CA PRO A 378 -25.21 11.40 -6.90
C PRO A 378 -24.16 11.79 -5.83
N SER A 379 -23.38 12.80 -6.20
CA SER A 379 -22.08 13.30 -5.74
C SER A 379 -21.92 13.81 -4.29
N SER A 380 -22.76 13.44 -3.32
CA SER A 380 -22.69 13.99 -1.94
C SER A 380 -22.07 13.07 -0.88
N LEU A 381 -21.53 11.90 -1.25
CA LEU A 381 -21.00 10.86 -0.33
C LEU A 381 -19.47 10.71 -0.39
N ARG A 382 -18.73 11.84 -0.41
CA ARG A 382 -17.28 11.88 -0.68
C ARG A 382 -16.34 11.90 0.53
N SER A 383 -16.75 11.47 1.71
CA SER A 383 -15.87 11.51 2.88
C SER A 383 -16.26 10.46 3.91
N PHE A 384 -15.26 9.68 4.35
CA PHE A 384 -15.28 8.50 5.23
C PHE A 384 -15.48 7.16 4.51
N VAL A 385 -14.36 6.46 4.27
CA VAL A 385 -14.09 5.03 4.57
C VAL A 385 -12.71 4.67 3.98
N TYR A 386 -11.76 4.34 4.84
CA TYR A 386 -10.46 3.73 4.52
C TYR A 386 -10.11 2.79 5.68
N THR A 387 -10.64 1.56 5.67
CA THR A 387 -10.14 0.38 6.41
C THR A 387 -11.09 -0.81 6.20
N SER A 388 -10.52 -2.03 6.15
CA SER A 388 -11.17 -3.35 6.12
C SER A 388 -11.64 -3.93 4.75
N SER A 389 -10.67 -4.22 3.88
CA SER A 389 -10.87 -5.04 2.67
C SER A 389 -9.98 -6.28 2.64
N ILE A 390 -9.99 -7.12 3.66
CA ILE A 390 -9.48 -8.50 3.57
C ILE A 390 -10.36 -9.34 4.49
N MET A 391 -10.95 -10.42 3.95
CA MET A 391 -11.32 -11.67 4.65
C MET A 391 -12.52 -12.41 4.02
N ALA A 392 -13.19 -11.86 3.01
CA ALA A 392 -14.24 -12.58 2.28
C ALA A 392 -13.73 -13.83 1.48
N ALA A 393 -12.41 -14.01 1.32
CA ALA A 393 -11.82 -15.06 0.50
C ALA A 393 -11.58 -16.43 1.20
N GLN A 394 -11.88 -16.57 2.49
CA GLN A 394 -11.53 -17.80 3.25
C GLN A 394 -12.64 -18.84 3.43
N PHE A 395 -13.88 -18.62 2.94
CA PHE A 395 -14.98 -19.57 3.17
C PHE A 395 -15.33 -20.50 2.00
N ALA A 396 -14.67 -20.36 0.84
CA ALA A 396 -14.96 -21.18 -0.34
C ALA A 396 -14.14 -22.49 -0.43
N SER A 397 -13.19 -22.75 0.48
CA SER A 397 -12.27 -23.89 0.37
C SER A 397 -12.62 -25.14 1.20
N SER A 398 -13.65 -25.14 2.07
CA SER A 398 -13.88 -26.26 3.01
C SER A 398 -15.07 -27.19 2.71
N LEU A 399 -15.65 -27.15 1.50
CA LEU A 399 -16.79 -28.02 1.14
C LEU A 399 -16.61 -28.91 -0.09
N MET A 400 -15.38 -29.12 -0.56
CA MET A 400 -15.10 -30.04 -1.67
C MET A 400 -14.12 -31.16 -1.32
N HIS A 401 -14.25 -31.77 -0.14
CA HIS A 401 -13.65 -33.08 0.17
C HIS A 401 -14.66 -33.98 0.89
N SER A 402 -15.50 -34.68 0.14
CA SER A 402 -15.91 -36.04 0.52
C SER A 402 -16.25 -36.87 -0.72
N SER A 403 -15.35 -37.79 -1.01
CA SER A 403 -15.50 -38.83 -2.02
C SER A 403 -16.47 -39.90 -1.51
N LYS A 404 -17.61 -40.11 -2.21
CA LYS A 404 -18.32 -41.39 -2.35
C LYS A 404 -19.63 -41.20 -3.13
N LEU A 405 -19.66 -41.66 -4.38
CA LEU A 405 -20.72 -42.50 -4.97
C LEU A 405 -20.59 -42.52 -6.50
N SER A 406 -19.79 -43.46 -6.99
CA SER A 406 -19.94 -44.04 -8.33
C SER A 406 -20.85 -45.27 -8.23
N MET A 407 -22.11 -45.15 -8.66
CA MET A 407 -22.91 -46.23 -9.27
C MET A 407 -24.37 -45.80 -9.36
N LEU A 408 -24.81 -45.50 -10.58
CA LEU A 408 -26.10 -45.86 -11.21
C LEU A 408 -26.44 -44.83 -12.27
N GLY A 409 -26.11 -45.18 -13.51
CA GLY A 409 -26.70 -44.54 -14.67
C GLY A 409 -28.10 -45.07 -14.96
N ARG A 410 -28.85 -44.21 -15.65
CA ARG A 410 -30.05 -44.42 -16.48
C ARG A 410 -31.41 -44.02 -15.90
N ALA A 411 -32.08 -43.26 -16.77
CA ALA A 411 -33.50 -42.94 -16.88
C ALA A 411 -34.05 -41.90 -15.90
N VAL A 412 -34.26 -40.67 -16.38
CA VAL A 412 -35.59 -40.14 -16.73
C VAL A 412 -35.43 -38.97 -17.71
N THR A 413 -36.12 -39.09 -18.83
CA THR A 413 -36.36 -38.10 -19.89
C THR A 413 -37.41 -37.06 -19.44
N GLY A 414 -37.22 -35.78 -19.76
CA GLY A 414 -38.34 -34.83 -19.90
C GLY A 414 -38.01 -33.36 -19.63
N SER A 415 -38.02 -32.55 -20.71
CA SER A 415 -38.22 -31.07 -20.77
C SER A 415 -37.31 -30.17 -19.92
N SER A 416 -36.72 -29.06 -20.35
CA SER A 416 -36.79 -28.23 -21.55
C SER A 416 -35.70 -27.15 -21.38
N ASN A 417 -35.00 -26.79 -22.46
CA ASN A 417 -34.16 -25.59 -22.61
C ASN A 417 -33.00 -25.36 -21.62
N LEU A 418 -31.99 -26.24 -21.66
CA LEU A 418 -30.64 -25.88 -21.21
C LEU A 418 -29.72 -25.81 -22.44
N LEU A 419 -29.33 -24.59 -22.80
CA LEU A 419 -28.30 -24.38 -23.84
C LEU A 419 -26.94 -24.88 -23.31
N PRO A 420 -26.08 -25.48 -24.15
CA PRO A 420 -24.78 -25.99 -23.70
C PRO A 420 -23.85 -24.85 -23.30
N LEU A 421 -23.06 -25.05 -22.24
CA LEU A 421 -22.04 -24.13 -21.70
C LEU A 421 -21.09 -23.52 -22.76
N ARG A 422 -20.93 -24.14 -23.92
CA ARG A 422 -20.19 -23.59 -25.07
C ARG A 422 -20.78 -22.29 -25.64
N GLN A 423 -22.09 -22.06 -25.54
CA GLN A 423 -22.70 -20.80 -26.00
C GLN A 423 -22.57 -19.66 -25.00
N ILE A 424 -22.31 -19.95 -23.72
CA ILE A 424 -22.13 -18.92 -22.69
C ILE A 424 -20.79 -18.20 -22.89
N TRP A 425 -19.78 -18.87 -23.46
CA TRP A 425 -18.52 -18.23 -23.86
C TRP A 425 -18.63 -17.44 -25.17
N SER A 426 -19.66 -17.69 -25.99
CA SER A 426 -19.91 -16.95 -27.24
C SER A 426 -20.68 -15.63 -27.05
N LYS A 427 -21.05 -15.30 -25.81
CA LYS A 427 -21.78 -14.07 -25.47
C LYS A 427 -20.96 -13.04 -24.69
N MET A 428 -19.66 -13.28 -24.51
CA MET A 428 -18.76 -12.17 -24.19
C MET A 428 -18.62 -11.31 -25.44
N THR A 429 -18.71 -10.00 -25.23
CA THR A 429 -18.55 -8.94 -26.23
C THR A 429 -19.85 -8.46 -26.89
N ALA A 430 -20.28 -7.27 -26.47
CA ALA A 430 -21.19 -6.46 -27.26
C ALA A 430 -20.49 -5.81 -28.48
N ASN A 431 -19.20 -6.08 -28.74
CA ASN A 431 -18.39 -5.54 -29.86
C ASN A 431 -17.10 -6.33 -30.25
N GLY A 432 -16.95 -7.60 -29.88
CA GLY A 432 -15.77 -8.44 -30.19
C GLY A 432 -14.47 -8.21 -29.39
N ARG A 433 -14.38 -7.26 -28.44
CA ARG A 433 -13.13 -6.94 -27.70
C ARG A 433 -13.18 -7.27 -26.21
N ALA A 434 -12.08 -7.77 -25.65
CA ALA A 434 -11.90 -8.01 -24.22
C ALA A 434 -11.75 -6.70 -23.43
N LEU A 435 -12.41 -6.63 -22.27
CA LEU A 435 -12.47 -5.43 -21.45
C LEU A 435 -11.37 -5.42 -20.38
N VAL A 436 -10.54 -4.38 -20.42
CA VAL A 436 -9.37 -4.23 -19.55
C VAL A 436 -9.57 -3.09 -18.56
N VAL A 437 -9.20 -3.32 -17.31
CA VAL A 437 -9.07 -2.28 -16.28
C VAL A 437 -7.61 -1.84 -16.23
N VAL A 438 -7.35 -0.53 -16.28
CA VAL A 438 -6.01 0.03 -16.05
C VAL A 438 -5.99 0.68 -14.67
N VAL A 439 -5.07 0.24 -13.80
CA VAL A 439 -4.90 0.74 -12.44
C VAL A 439 -3.65 1.62 -12.37
N GLY A 440 -3.83 2.87 -11.96
CA GLY A 440 -2.86 3.96 -12.02
C GLY A 440 -3.06 4.82 -13.27
N ALA A 441 -3.28 6.12 -13.06
CA ALA A 441 -3.42 7.14 -14.12
C ALA A 441 -2.14 7.98 -14.33
N GLY A 442 -1.04 7.58 -13.67
CA GLY A 442 0.28 8.16 -13.84
C GLY A 442 0.90 7.91 -15.21
N ARG A 443 2.20 8.19 -15.35
CA ARG A 443 2.92 8.13 -16.64
C ARG A 443 2.78 6.77 -17.34
N MET A 444 2.97 5.66 -16.62
CA MET A 444 2.82 4.32 -17.19
C MET A 444 1.37 4.01 -17.55
N GLY A 445 0.42 4.31 -16.66
CA GLY A 445 -1.01 4.16 -16.95
C GLY A 445 -1.46 4.85 -18.24
N GLN A 446 -0.97 6.07 -18.49
CA GLN A 446 -1.25 6.80 -19.74
C GLN A 446 -0.70 6.08 -20.97
N ILE A 447 0.52 5.52 -20.89
CA ILE A 447 1.13 4.73 -21.97
C ILE A 447 0.31 3.46 -22.22
N ARG A 448 -0.15 2.79 -21.16
CA ARG A 448 -0.98 1.58 -21.26
C ARG A 448 -2.34 1.86 -21.87
N VAL A 449 -3.02 2.92 -21.44
CA VAL A 449 -4.29 3.34 -22.05
C VAL A 449 -4.10 3.64 -23.53
N GLN A 450 -3.06 4.41 -23.90
CA GLN A 450 -2.77 4.71 -25.31
C GLN A 450 -2.49 3.45 -26.14
N GLY A 451 -1.71 2.51 -25.61
CA GLY A 451 -1.43 1.25 -26.29
C GLY A 451 -2.67 0.36 -26.44
N ILE A 452 -3.48 0.24 -25.39
CA ILE A 452 -4.72 -0.55 -25.41
C ILE A 452 -5.76 0.07 -26.36
N MET A 453 -5.86 1.40 -26.44
CA MET A 453 -6.72 2.07 -27.41
C MET A 453 -6.36 1.74 -28.87
N ALA A 454 -5.07 1.57 -29.15
CA ALA A 454 -4.59 1.17 -30.47
C ALA A 454 -4.76 -0.33 -30.75
N HIS A 455 -5.05 -1.14 -29.74
CA HIS A 455 -5.12 -2.59 -29.85
C HIS A 455 -6.48 -3.08 -30.35
N PRO A 456 -6.54 -3.95 -31.39
CA PRO A 456 -7.81 -4.35 -32.00
C PRO A 456 -8.66 -5.28 -31.13
N ARG A 457 -8.04 -6.04 -30.22
CA ARG A 457 -8.73 -7.06 -29.40
C ARG A 457 -9.09 -6.59 -27.98
N PHE A 458 -8.61 -5.43 -27.55
CA PHE A 458 -8.85 -4.91 -26.20
C PHE A 458 -9.61 -3.58 -26.24
N LYS A 459 -10.33 -3.28 -25.15
CA LYS A 459 -10.89 -1.96 -24.85
C LYS A 459 -10.64 -1.65 -23.38
N VAL A 460 -10.19 -0.43 -23.08
CA VAL A 460 -10.16 0.07 -21.70
C VAL A 460 -11.60 0.30 -21.26
N ALA A 461 -12.04 -0.42 -20.23
CA ALA A 461 -13.37 -0.25 -19.65
C ALA A 461 -13.33 0.68 -18.43
N TYR A 462 -12.28 0.58 -17.62
CA TYR A 462 -12.08 1.39 -16.44
C TYR A 462 -10.66 1.91 -16.32
N VAL A 463 -10.53 3.14 -15.81
CA VAL A 463 -9.29 3.70 -15.29
C VAL A 463 -9.46 3.90 -13.79
N VAL A 464 -8.58 3.30 -13.00
CA VAL A 464 -8.61 3.34 -11.54
C VAL A 464 -7.46 4.21 -11.04
N ASP A 465 -7.75 5.23 -10.24
CA ASP A 465 -6.71 6.00 -9.52
C ASP A 465 -7.33 6.65 -8.27
N GLU A 466 -6.58 6.68 -7.16
CA GLU A 466 -7.02 7.38 -5.94
C GLU A 466 -7.28 8.87 -6.20
N ASN A 467 -6.53 9.45 -7.14
CA ASN A 467 -6.81 10.76 -7.69
C ASN A 467 -7.85 10.64 -8.80
N LEU A 468 -9.12 10.61 -8.40
CA LEU A 468 -10.25 10.44 -9.31
C LEU A 468 -10.27 11.48 -10.46
N LYS A 469 -9.70 12.68 -10.26
CA LYS A 469 -9.57 13.67 -11.34
C LYS A 469 -8.60 13.18 -12.42
N GLN A 470 -7.43 12.66 -12.03
CA GLN A 470 -6.48 12.09 -13.00
C GLN A 470 -7.05 10.86 -13.71
N ALA A 471 -7.77 10.01 -12.98
CA ALA A 471 -8.50 8.88 -13.59
C ALA A 471 -9.52 9.37 -14.62
N GLN A 472 -10.33 10.39 -14.30
CA GLN A 472 -11.33 10.97 -15.21
C GLN A 472 -10.67 11.57 -16.45
N ASP A 473 -9.64 12.40 -16.28
CA ASP A 473 -8.93 13.05 -17.38
C ASP A 473 -8.32 12.05 -18.37
N LEU A 474 -7.98 10.83 -17.90
CA LEU A 474 -7.47 9.74 -18.74
C LEU A 474 -8.60 8.89 -19.33
N ALA A 475 -9.63 8.56 -18.55
CA ALA A 475 -10.78 7.77 -18.97
C ALA A 475 -11.57 8.46 -20.10
N ASP A 476 -11.71 9.78 -20.03
CA ASP A 476 -12.39 10.59 -21.06
C ASP A 476 -11.71 10.48 -22.43
N ARG A 477 -10.39 10.21 -22.47
CA ARG A 477 -9.63 10.06 -23.72
C ARG A 477 -9.91 8.74 -24.42
N CYS A 478 -10.40 7.73 -23.69
CA CYS A 478 -10.56 6.36 -24.17
C CYS A 478 -12.00 5.82 -24.08
N ASP A 479 -12.98 6.67 -23.77
CA ASP A 479 -14.38 6.26 -23.57
C ASP A 479 -14.50 5.14 -22.51
N ALA A 480 -13.78 5.33 -21.40
CA ALA A 480 -13.79 4.45 -20.24
C ALA A 480 -14.46 5.12 -19.04
N THR A 481 -14.72 4.35 -17.98
CA THR A 481 -15.23 4.87 -16.71
C THR A 481 -14.08 5.09 -15.72
N ALA A 482 -14.02 6.26 -15.09
CA ALA A 482 -13.08 6.51 -14.00
C ALA A 482 -13.67 6.07 -12.65
N VAL A 483 -12.89 5.36 -11.85
CA VAL A 483 -13.25 4.91 -10.50
C VAL A 483 -12.09 5.13 -9.53
N ALA A 484 -12.38 5.21 -8.23
CA ALA A 484 -11.34 5.47 -7.23
C ALA A 484 -10.62 4.19 -6.78
N THR A 485 -11.29 3.04 -6.88
CA THR A 485 -10.77 1.76 -6.38
C THR A 485 -10.89 0.64 -7.42
N LEU A 486 -10.01 -0.36 -7.34
CA LEU A 486 -10.05 -1.51 -8.25
C LEU A 486 -11.32 -2.34 -8.01
N GLN A 487 -11.78 -2.42 -6.76
CA GLN A 487 -13.00 -3.11 -6.36
C GLN A 487 -14.22 -2.61 -7.12
N GLU A 488 -14.37 -1.29 -7.33
CA GLU A 488 -15.45 -0.72 -8.13
C GLU A 488 -15.44 -1.24 -9.58
N ALA A 489 -14.27 -1.34 -10.20
CA ALA A 489 -14.13 -1.87 -11.55
C ALA A 489 -14.35 -3.40 -11.60
N LEU A 490 -13.91 -4.14 -10.58
CA LEU A 490 -14.08 -5.59 -10.48
C LEU A 490 -15.53 -6.03 -10.27
N CYS A 491 -16.43 -5.11 -9.88
CA CYS A 491 -17.87 -5.35 -9.85
C CYS A 491 -18.48 -5.58 -11.24
N ASP A 492 -17.80 -5.20 -12.32
CA ASP A 492 -18.23 -5.49 -13.69
C ASP A 492 -17.81 -6.93 -14.09
N PRO A 493 -18.78 -7.85 -14.27
CA PRO A 493 -18.47 -9.24 -14.63
C PRO A 493 -17.87 -9.37 -16.03
N GLU A 494 -18.04 -8.38 -16.92
CA GLU A 494 -17.53 -8.41 -18.30
C GLU A 494 -16.02 -8.12 -18.38
N ILE A 495 -15.40 -7.62 -17.30
CA ILE A 495 -13.95 -7.41 -17.23
C ILE A 495 -13.21 -8.72 -17.37
N THR A 496 -12.24 -8.76 -18.28
CA THR A 496 -11.41 -9.95 -18.55
C THR A 496 -10.06 -9.88 -17.85
N SER A 497 -9.51 -8.67 -17.67
CA SER A 497 -8.14 -8.50 -17.19
C SER A 497 -7.89 -7.15 -16.54
N VAL A 498 -6.84 -7.10 -15.72
CA VAL A 498 -6.37 -5.91 -15.01
C VAL A 498 -4.92 -5.63 -15.39
N TRP A 499 -4.59 -4.38 -15.72
CA TRP A 499 -3.23 -3.89 -15.92
C TRP A 499 -2.85 -2.94 -14.79
N ILE A 500 -1.88 -3.33 -13.97
CA ILE A 500 -1.44 -2.61 -12.79
C ILE A 500 -0.19 -1.77 -13.14
N SER A 501 -0.33 -0.45 -13.02
CA SER A 501 0.70 0.56 -13.31
C SER A 501 0.83 1.60 -12.17
N THR A 502 0.54 1.17 -10.94
CA THR A 502 0.66 1.95 -9.70
C THR A 502 2.08 1.88 -9.13
N PRO A 503 2.41 2.58 -8.03
CA PRO A 503 3.68 2.40 -7.34
C PRO A 503 3.83 0.95 -6.79
N THR A 504 5.06 0.42 -6.84
CA THR A 504 5.40 -0.97 -6.51
C THR A 504 4.81 -1.50 -5.20
N PHE A 505 4.79 -0.70 -4.14
CA PHE A 505 4.30 -1.12 -2.81
C PHE A 505 2.81 -1.50 -2.81
N THR A 506 2.06 -1.12 -3.84
CA THR A 506 0.63 -1.45 -3.99
C THR A 506 0.38 -2.71 -4.81
N HIS A 507 1.40 -3.24 -5.51
CA HIS A 507 1.21 -4.30 -6.50
C HIS A 507 0.64 -5.58 -5.91
N LEU A 508 1.18 -6.08 -4.79
CA LEU A 508 0.74 -7.35 -4.20
C LEU A 508 -0.76 -7.34 -3.88
N ASP A 509 -1.24 -6.28 -3.23
CA ASP A 509 -2.65 -6.16 -2.84
C ASP A 509 -3.56 -6.10 -4.08
N LEU A 510 -3.16 -5.36 -5.12
CA LEU A 510 -3.90 -5.26 -6.38
C LEU A 510 -3.90 -6.56 -7.18
N ILE A 511 -2.76 -7.29 -7.19
CA ILE A 511 -2.64 -8.62 -7.77
C ILE A 511 -3.58 -9.59 -7.05
N GLU A 512 -3.57 -9.58 -5.70
CA GLU A 512 -4.44 -10.44 -4.90
C GLU A 512 -5.93 -10.17 -5.20
N MET A 513 -6.34 -8.91 -5.23
CA MET A 513 -7.71 -8.52 -5.57
C MET A 513 -8.14 -9.03 -6.95
N ALA A 514 -7.31 -8.80 -7.98
CA ALA A 514 -7.60 -9.23 -9.34
C ALA A 514 -7.63 -10.76 -9.47
N ALA A 515 -6.73 -11.47 -8.78
CA ALA A 515 -6.66 -12.93 -8.79
C ALA A 515 -7.87 -13.56 -8.11
N VAL A 516 -8.29 -13.05 -6.95
CA VAL A 516 -9.51 -13.49 -6.25
C VAL A 516 -10.75 -13.27 -7.13
N ALA A 517 -10.77 -12.20 -7.93
CA ALA A 517 -11.84 -11.92 -8.89
C ALA A 517 -11.75 -12.74 -10.19
N GLY A 518 -10.76 -13.65 -10.31
CA GLY A 518 -10.57 -14.52 -11.48
C GLY A 518 -10.18 -13.76 -12.75
N LYS A 519 -9.52 -12.60 -12.62
CA LYS A 519 -9.11 -11.76 -13.76
C LYS A 519 -7.64 -12.03 -14.09
N ALA A 520 -7.31 -12.06 -15.38
CA ALA A 520 -5.91 -12.11 -15.82
C ALA A 520 -5.18 -10.81 -15.49
N ILE A 521 -3.89 -10.88 -15.17
CA ILE A 521 -3.16 -9.76 -14.55
C ILE A 521 -1.91 -9.44 -15.36
N ALA A 522 -1.74 -8.18 -15.73
CA ALA A 522 -0.48 -7.58 -16.14
C ALA A 522 -0.03 -6.60 -15.07
N VAL A 523 1.26 -6.56 -14.76
CA VAL A 523 1.83 -5.66 -13.75
C VAL A 523 3.14 -5.05 -14.23
N GLU A 524 3.34 -3.76 -13.98
CA GLU A 524 4.62 -3.10 -14.20
C GLU A 524 5.73 -3.71 -13.35
N LYS A 525 6.97 -3.66 -13.84
CA LYS A 525 8.14 -4.06 -13.06
C LYS A 525 8.42 -3.06 -11.92
N PRO A 526 8.96 -3.53 -10.79
CA PRO A 526 9.03 -4.94 -10.36
C PRO A 526 7.65 -5.43 -9.85
N VAL A 527 7.44 -6.76 -9.85
CA VAL A 527 6.17 -7.37 -9.41
C VAL A 527 5.83 -7.01 -7.96
N ALA A 528 6.83 -6.91 -7.09
CA ALA A 528 6.67 -6.50 -5.70
C ALA A 528 7.96 -5.85 -5.18
N GLY A 529 7.88 -5.23 -4.00
CA GLY A 529 9.03 -4.57 -3.35
C GLY A 529 9.99 -5.54 -2.64
N SER A 530 9.59 -6.80 -2.43
CA SER A 530 10.39 -7.83 -1.79
C SER A 530 10.28 -9.16 -2.54
N LEU A 531 11.29 -10.03 -2.40
CA LEU A 531 11.26 -11.38 -2.97
C LEU A 531 10.14 -12.23 -2.36
N GLU A 532 9.89 -12.09 -1.06
CA GLU A 532 8.83 -12.81 -0.36
C GLU A 532 7.45 -12.43 -0.94
N ASP A 533 7.21 -11.13 -1.17
CA ASP A 533 5.95 -10.66 -1.72
C ASP A 533 5.80 -10.96 -3.21
N LEU A 534 6.91 -11.01 -3.96
CA LEU A 534 6.92 -11.51 -5.34
C LEU A 534 6.49 -12.98 -5.37
N ASP A 535 7.09 -13.81 -4.52
CA ASP A 535 6.76 -15.24 -4.42
C ASP A 535 5.28 -15.43 -4.00
N LYS A 536 4.77 -14.61 -3.07
CA LYS A 536 3.34 -14.59 -2.71
C LYS A 536 2.45 -14.21 -3.89
N ALA A 537 2.79 -13.17 -4.64
CA ALA A 537 1.99 -12.70 -5.78
C ALA A 537 1.79 -13.81 -6.82
N TYR A 538 2.86 -14.51 -7.20
CA TYR A 538 2.77 -15.64 -8.12
C TYR A 538 2.04 -16.84 -7.52
N ALA A 539 2.26 -17.16 -6.24
CA ALA A 539 1.55 -18.24 -5.57
C ALA A 539 0.03 -18.00 -5.48
N ILE A 540 -0.40 -16.76 -5.26
CA ILE A 540 -1.82 -16.36 -5.26
C ILE A 540 -2.41 -16.53 -6.65
N CYS A 541 -1.71 -16.07 -7.70
CA CYS A 541 -2.19 -16.21 -9.08
C CYS A 541 -2.31 -17.69 -9.48
N GLN A 542 -1.34 -18.51 -9.11
CA GLN A 542 -1.40 -19.97 -9.30
C GLN A 542 -2.57 -20.60 -8.56
N LYS A 543 -2.82 -20.19 -7.30
CA LYS A 543 -3.94 -20.70 -6.49
C LYS A 543 -5.31 -20.44 -7.14
N TYR A 544 -5.49 -19.30 -7.80
CA TYR A 544 -6.74 -18.91 -8.47
C TYR A 544 -6.77 -19.24 -9.97
N ASP A 545 -5.76 -19.94 -10.50
CA ASP A 545 -5.63 -20.29 -11.91
C ASP A 545 -5.75 -19.06 -12.86
N VAL A 546 -5.12 -17.95 -12.46
CA VAL A 546 -5.02 -16.74 -13.28
C VAL A 546 -3.57 -16.48 -13.72
N PRO A 547 -3.35 -15.99 -14.96
CA PRO A 547 -2.02 -15.64 -15.40
C PRO A 547 -1.57 -14.31 -14.75
N LEU A 548 -0.31 -14.27 -14.31
CA LEU A 548 0.40 -13.06 -13.91
C LEU A 548 1.51 -12.77 -14.92
N PHE A 549 1.40 -11.63 -15.60
CA PHE A 549 2.34 -11.14 -16.59
C PHE A 549 3.12 -9.95 -16.02
N CYS A 550 4.44 -10.09 -15.85
CA CYS A 550 5.31 -8.97 -15.49
C CYS A 550 5.83 -8.27 -16.76
N SER A 551 5.74 -6.95 -16.78
CA SER A 551 6.11 -6.11 -17.91
C SER A 551 7.63 -5.84 -17.99
N PHE A 552 8.37 -6.74 -18.65
CA PHE A 552 9.72 -6.48 -19.15
C PHE A 552 9.70 -6.22 -20.66
N GLN A 553 9.42 -4.97 -21.02
CA GLN A 553 9.14 -4.54 -22.38
C GLN A 553 10.27 -4.85 -23.38
N ARG A 554 11.53 -4.91 -22.94
CA ARG A 554 12.67 -5.13 -23.86
C ARG A 554 12.64 -6.48 -24.58
N ARG A 555 12.04 -7.51 -23.97
CA ARG A 555 11.80 -8.81 -24.64
C ARG A 555 10.85 -8.72 -25.84
N PHE A 556 10.11 -7.61 -25.94
CA PHE A 556 9.14 -7.33 -27.01
C PHE A 556 9.61 -6.25 -27.97
N ASP A 557 10.77 -5.63 -27.73
CA ASP A 557 11.33 -4.66 -28.67
C ASP A 557 11.80 -5.36 -29.95
N PRO A 558 11.38 -4.92 -31.15
CA PRO A 558 11.75 -5.60 -32.39
C PRO A 558 13.26 -5.74 -32.63
N ASN A 559 14.06 -4.79 -32.15
CA ASN A 559 15.51 -4.84 -32.33
C ASN A 559 16.16 -5.84 -31.36
N TYR A 560 15.70 -5.87 -30.11
CA TYR A 560 16.13 -6.86 -29.12
C TYR A 560 15.64 -8.27 -29.47
N ALA A 561 14.44 -8.41 -30.04
CA ALA A 561 13.94 -9.69 -30.56
C ALA A 561 14.80 -10.20 -31.72
N ALA A 562 15.17 -9.32 -32.67
CA ALA A 562 16.07 -9.68 -33.76
C ALA A 562 17.48 -10.08 -33.25
N LEU A 563 17.98 -9.40 -32.22
CA LEU A 563 19.23 -9.78 -31.55
C LEU A 563 19.12 -11.17 -30.91
N TYR A 564 18.05 -11.43 -30.16
CA TYR A 564 17.77 -12.73 -29.55
C TYR A 564 17.72 -13.83 -30.61
N ASP A 565 16.92 -13.66 -31.68
CA ASP A 565 16.77 -14.65 -32.75
C ASP A 565 18.10 -14.94 -33.46
N ALA A 566 18.97 -13.93 -33.65
CA ALA A 566 20.28 -14.11 -34.25
C ALA A 566 21.26 -14.85 -33.33
N VAL A 567 21.22 -14.61 -32.02
CA VAL A 567 22.01 -15.36 -31.03
C VAL A 567 21.54 -16.80 -30.94
N GLU A 568 20.22 -17.04 -30.85
CA GLU A 568 19.62 -18.38 -30.86
C GLU A 568 19.93 -19.14 -32.15
N GLY A 569 19.97 -18.44 -33.29
CA GLY A 569 20.37 -18.96 -34.58
C GLY A 569 21.87 -19.23 -34.73
N ASN A 570 22.67 -19.03 -33.68
CA ASN A 570 24.12 -19.21 -33.65
C ASN A 570 24.87 -18.36 -34.70
N ALA A 571 24.38 -17.14 -35.00
CA ALA A 571 24.93 -16.29 -36.05
C ALA A 571 26.36 -15.78 -35.77
N ILE A 572 26.79 -15.79 -34.50
CA ILE A 572 28.11 -15.32 -34.04
C ILE A 572 28.89 -16.41 -33.28
N GLY A 573 28.49 -17.67 -33.43
CA GLY A 573 29.09 -18.78 -32.67
C GLY A 573 28.81 -18.67 -31.17
N GLN A 574 29.67 -19.28 -30.36
CA GLN A 574 29.59 -19.22 -28.90
C GLN A 574 29.76 -17.77 -28.41
N VAL A 575 28.80 -17.27 -27.66
CA VAL A 575 28.89 -15.95 -26.99
C VAL A 575 30.07 -15.96 -26.03
N GLN A 576 30.84 -14.86 -26.02
CA GLN A 576 32.03 -14.68 -25.20
C GLN A 576 31.88 -13.50 -24.24
N SER A 577 31.33 -12.37 -24.71
CA SER A 577 31.07 -11.21 -23.86
C SER A 577 29.87 -10.41 -24.31
N ILE A 578 29.24 -9.73 -23.35
CA ILE A 578 28.08 -8.87 -23.56
C ILE A 578 28.38 -7.51 -22.94
N GLN A 579 28.07 -6.43 -23.66
CA GLN A 579 28.16 -5.07 -23.13
C GLN A 579 26.82 -4.37 -23.26
N THR A 580 26.34 -3.78 -22.17
CA THR A 580 25.12 -2.96 -22.19
C THR A 580 25.39 -1.54 -21.75
N VAL A 581 24.63 -0.60 -22.33
CA VAL A 581 24.64 0.81 -21.93
C VAL A 581 23.20 1.25 -21.69
N PHE A 582 22.93 1.70 -20.47
CA PHE A 582 21.67 2.31 -20.07
C PHE A 582 21.94 3.70 -19.50
N ARG A 583 21.60 4.75 -20.26
CA ARG A 583 21.68 6.13 -19.77
C ARG A 583 20.35 6.86 -19.96
N ASP A 584 19.77 7.33 -18.86
CA ASP A 584 18.45 7.97 -18.85
C ASP A 584 18.46 9.35 -19.51
N HIS A 585 17.33 9.65 -20.16
CA HIS A 585 16.96 10.98 -20.60
C HIS A 585 15.42 11.12 -20.61
N PRO A 586 14.87 12.27 -20.18
CA PRO A 586 15.56 13.29 -19.40
C PRO A 586 16.01 12.73 -18.04
N THR A 587 16.98 13.38 -17.41
CA THR A 587 17.36 13.02 -16.03
C THR A 587 16.14 13.11 -15.11
N PRO A 588 15.82 12.05 -14.35
CA PRO A 588 14.73 12.10 -13.39
C PRO A 588 14.92 13.21 -12.35
N ALA A 589 13.81 13.71 -11.79
CA ALA A 589 13.88 14.68 -10.69
C ALA A 589 14.66 14.11 -9.51
N VAL A 590 15.44 14.95 -8.84
CA VAL A 590 16.26 14.55 -7.68
C VAL A 590 15.39 13.93 -6.59
N GLU A 591 14.17 14.42 -6.39
CA GLU A 591 13.20 13.87 -5.43
C GLU A 591 12.80 12.43 -5.74
N PHE A 592 12.68 12.07 -7.02
CA PHE A 592 12.41 10.68 -7.42
C PHE A 592 13.60 9.78 -7.10
N LEU A 593 14.82 10.23 -7.41
CA LEU A 593 16.04 9.48 -7.14
C LEU A 593 16.23 9.24 -5.64
N LYS A 594 15.91 10.24 -4.81
CA LYS A 594 15.90 10.15 -3.34
C LYS A 594 14.96 9.05 -2.79
N GLY A 595 13.88 8.74 -3.50
CA GLY A 595 12.81 7.86 -3.03
C GLY A 595 12.89 6.39 -3.46
N GLY A 596 14.02 5.93 -4.01
CA GLY A 596 14.18 4.54 -4.49
C GLY A 596 14.60 4.41 -5.95
N GLY A 597 15.17 5.46 -6.54
CA GLY A 597 15.71 5.43 -7.90
C GLY A 597 17.13 4.85 -7.99
N ASP A 598 17.45 3.78 -7.26
CA ASP A 598 18.78 3.16 -7.38
C ASP A 598 19.00 2.59 -8.79
N PRO A 599 20.23 2.63 -9.33
CA PRO A 599 20.48 2.23 -10.71
C PRO A 599 20.34 0.73 -10.93
N PHE A 600 20.27 -0.11 -9.89
CA PHE A 600 20.23 -1.56 -10.03
C PHE A 600 18.79 -2.07 -10.19
N HIS A 601 17.90 -1.72 -9.27
CA HIS A 601 16.49 -2.16 -9.32
C HIS A 601 15.66 -1.40 -10.34
N ASP A 602 16.06 -0.19 -10.70
CA ASP A 602 15.28 0.62 -11.63
C ASP A 602 15.81 0.60 -13.07
N LEU A 603 17.14 0.61 -13.27
CA LEU A 603 17.75 0.54 -14.60
C LEU A 603 18.22 -0.88 -14.94
N ALA A 604 19.22 -1.38 -14.20
CA ALA A 604 19.94 -2.61 -14.53
C ALA A 604 19.03 -3.83 -14.63
N VAL A 605 17.94 -3.88 -13.85
CA VAL A 605 16.96 -4.98 -13.87
C VAL A 605 16.45 -5.30 -15.29
N HIS A 606 16.33 -4.31 -16.17
CA HIS A 606 15.92 -4.53 -17.55
C HIS A 606 17.02 -5.17 -18.41
N ASP A 607 18.29 -4.83 -18.15
CA ASP A 607 19.45 -5.43 -18.82
C ASP A 607 19.68 -6.85 -18.30
N ILE A 608 19.62 -7.02 -16.98
CA ILE A 608 19.70 -8.30 -16.29
C ILE A 608 18.65 -9.27 -16.83
N ASP A 609 17.38 -8.86 -16.88
CA ASP A 609 16.29 -9.68 -17.40
C ASP A 609 16.57 -10.14 -18.84
N PHE A 610 16.90 -9.21 -19.73
CA PHE A 610 17.10 -9.53 -21.14
C PHE A 610 18.34 -10.39 -21.39
N VAL A 611 19.46 -10.09 -20.71
CA VAL A 611 20.70 -10.87 -20.84
C VAL A 611 20.52 -12.30 -20.35
N CYS A 612 19.89 -12.50 -19.18
CA CYS A 612 19.62 -13.84 -18.68
C CYS A 612 18.63 -14.59 -19.57
N TYR A 613 17.63 -13.90 -20.12
CA TYR A 613 16.69 -14.47 -21.09
C TYR A 613 17.40 -14.95 -22.37
N MET A 614 18.33 -14.16 -22.91
CA MET A 614 19.08 -14.48 -24.11
C MET A 614 20.13 -15.58 -23.88
N GLN A 615 20.75 -15.63 -22.70
CA GLN A 615 21.77 -16.64 -22.37
C GLN A 615 21.18 -17.98 -21.90
N HIS A 616 19.91 -18.00 -21.48
CA HIS A 616 19.28 -19.17 -20.83
C HIS A 616 19.96 -19.63 -19.54
N GLU A 617 20.66 -18.71 -18.87
CA GLU A 617 21.32 -18.95 -17.59
C GLU A 617 21.37 -17.67 -16.76
N TYR A 618 21.70 -17.82 -15.47
CA TYR A 618 21.83 -16.73 -14.51
C TYR A 618 23.28 -16.64 -14.03
N PRO A 619 23.79 -15.44 -13.72
CA PRO A 619 25.16 -15.26 -13.28
C PRO A 619 25.41 -15.91 -11.91
N THR A 620 26.60 -16.47 -11.74
CA THR A 620 27.06 -17.06 -10.47
C THR A 620 27.75 -16.07 -9.56
N ARG A 621 28.14 -14.90 -10.09
CA ARG A 621 28.86 -13.88 -9.34
C ARG A 621 28.59 -12.49 -9.93
N VAL A 622 28.49 -11.51 -9.04
CA VAL A 622 28.36 -10.10 -9.45
C VAL A 622 29.45 -9.23 -8.81
N ILE A 623 29.91 -8.23 -9.54
CA ILE A 623 30.73 -7.14 -9.02
C ILE A 623 30.11 -5.83 -9.50
N ALA A 624 29.76 -4.95 -8.58
CA ALA A 624 29.18 -3.66 -8.91
C ALA A 624 29.91 -2.52 -8.21
N TYR A 625 29.98 -1.38 -8.89
CA TYR A 625 30.42 -0.12 -8.33
C TYR A 625 29.37 0.94 -8.64
N GLY A 626 28.95 1.67 -7.61
CA GLY A 626 28.00 2.77 -7.73
C GLY A 626 28.54 4.04 -7.11
N THR A 627 28.22 5.17 -7.72
CA THR A 627 28.62 6.51 -7.24
C THR A 627 27.53 7.53 -7.54
N SER A 628 27.72 8.73 -6.99
CA SER A 628 26.88 9.89 -7.25
C SER A 628 27.69 10.99 -7.90
N LEU A 629 27.24 11.47 -9.06
CA LEU A 629 27.81 12.61 -9.77
C LEU A 629 27.04 13.90 -9.48
N HIS A 630 25.79 13.82 -9.04
CA HIS A 630 25.01 14.97 -8.60
C HIS A 630 25.37 15.35 -7.14
N PRO A 631 25.72 16.63 -6.86
CA PRO A 631 26.14 17.05 -5.51
C PRO A 631 25.11 16.74 -4.41
N GLU A 632 23.81 16.97 -4.68
CA GLU A 632 22.77 16.68 -3.68
C GLU A 632 22.59 15.18 -3.39
N LEU A 633 22.79 14.32 -4.39
CA LEU A 633 22.63 12.87 -4.23
C LEU A 633 23.86 12.28 -3.52
N GLN A 634 25.03 12.89 -3.71
CA GLN A 634 26.27 12.49 -3.07
C GLN A 634 26.20 12.66 -1.55
N VAL A 635 25.61 13.76 -1.06
CA VAL A 635 25.46 14.05 0.37
C VAL A 635 24.63 12.98 1.10
N ILE A 636 23.68 12.37 0.41
CA ILE A 636 22.75 11.37 0.97
C ILE A 636 23.04 9.95 0.49
N ASN A 637 24.17 9.74 -0.18
CA ASN A 637 24.62 8.44 -0.70
C ASN A 637 23.61 7.74 -1.62
N VAL A 638 22.93 8.50 -2.49
CA VAL A 638 22.06 7.96 -3.54
C VAL A 638 22.87 7.87 -4.83
N MET A 639 22.95 6.66 -5.41
CA MET A 639 23.75 6.43 -6.61
C MET A 639 22.99 6.86 -7.87
N ASP A 640 23.64 7.63 -8.75
CA ASP A 640 23.09 8.06 -10.05
C ASP A 640 23.92 7.54 -11.25
N LYS A 641 25.04 6.87 -10.96
CA LYS A 641 25.96 6.25 -11.90
C LYS A 641 26.41 4.91 -11.33
N ALA A 642 26.44 3.88 -12.17
CA ALA A 642 26.97 2.59 -11.78
C ALA A 642 27.63 1.85 -12.95
N SER A 643 28.48 0.89 -12.59
CA SER A 643 29.04 -0.12 -13.48
C SER A 643 28.87 -1.49 -12.85
N VAL A 644 28.46 -2.47 -13.63
CA VAL A 644 28.19 -3.84 -13.17
C VAL A 644 28.96 -4.84 -14.03
N TRP A 645 29.43 -5.90 -13.40
CA TRP A 645 30.08 -7.06 -14.00
C TRP A 645 29.36 -8.32 -13.54
N LEU A 646 28.88 -9.13 -14.48
CA LEU A 646 28.20 -10.39 -14.23
C LEU A 646 29.04 -11.53 -14.83
N GLU A 647 29.30 -12.57 -14.03
CA GLU A 647 29.99 -13.78 -14.46
C GLU A 647 28.99 -14.93 -14.56
N PHE A 648 28.88 -15.53 -15.73
CA PHE A 648 27.97 -16.65 -15.98
C PHE A 648 28.67 -18.01 -15.91
N PRO A 649 27.95 -19.11 -15.59
CA PRO A 649 28.50 -20.46 -15.55
C PRO A 649 29.23 -20.89 -16.83
N SER A 650 28.76 -20.43 -17.99
CA SER A 650 29.37 -20.69 -19.29
C SER A 650 30.74 -20.05 -19.50
N GLY A 651 31.15 -19.14 -18.59
CA GLY A 651 32.32 -18.27 -18.76
C GLY A 651 32.02 -16.97 -19.49
N VAL A 652 30.78 -16.74 -19.93
CA VAL A 652 30.35 -15.46 -20.50
C VAL A 652 30.42 -14.36 -19.44
N VAL A 653 30.86 -13.20 -19.86
CA VAL A 653 30.97 -12.01 -19.02
C VAL A 653 30.09 -10.90 -19.58
N CYS A 654 29.22 -10.33 -18.73
CA CYS A 654 28.43 -9.16 -19.08
C CYS A 654 28.90 -7.92 -18.30
N THR A 655 29.20 -6.83 -19.01
CA THR A 655 29.47 -5.51 -18.42
C THR A 655 28.33 -4.56 -18.69
N MET A 656 27.90 -3.80 -17.68
CA MET A 656 26.82 -2.81 -17.82
C MET A 656 27.30 -1.42 -17.42
N ASP A 657 27.00 -0.43 -18.26
CA ASP A 657 27.25 1.00 -17.99
C ASP A 657 25.91 1.72 -17.73
N LEU A 658 25.71 2.15 -16.48
CA LEU A 658 24.43 2.70 -16.02
C LEU A 658 24.58 4.17 -15.65
N SER A 659 23.67 5.05 -16.09
CA SER A 659 23.64 6.45 -15.67
C SER A 659 22.22 7.03 -15.68
N ARG A 660 21.92 7.93 -14.73
CA ARG A 660 20.70 8.73 -14.71
C ARG A 660 20.74 9.93 -15.67
N HIS A 661 21.80 10.09 -16.44
CA HIS A 661 21.99 11.25 -17.30
C HIS A 661 22.64 10.91 -18.65
N ALA A 662 22.01 11.37 -19.73
CA ALA A 662 22.58 11.45 -21.06
C ALA A 662 22.13 12.73 -21.77
N ALA A 663 23.05 13.66 -22.02
CA ALA A 663 22.73 14.96 -22.63
C ALA A 663 22.27 14.89 -24.11
N TYR A 664 22.42 13.73 -24.77
CA TYR A 664 22.19 13.52 -26.21
C TYR A 664 20.96 12.65 -26.52
N GLY A 665 20.16 12.33 -25.49
CA GLY A 665 18.95 11.50 -25.60
C GLY A 665 19.08 10.16 -24.88
N TYR A 666 18.03 9.34 -24.98
CA TYR A 666 17.91 8.09 -24.23
C TYR A 666 18.81 7.00 -24.84
N ASP A 667 19.86 6.59 -24.13
CA ASP A 667 20.90 5.66 -24.61
C ASP A 667 20.62 4.23 -24.10
N GLN A 668 20.26 3.33 -25.01
CA GLN A 668 19.95 1.91 -24.79
C GLN A 668 20.68 1.09 -25.84
N ARG A 669 21.92 0.70 -25.55
CA ARG A 669 22.74 -0.12 -26.47
C ARG A 669 23.08 -1.46 -25.86
N ILE A 670 23.22 -2.45 -26.72
CA ILE A 670 23.74 -3.76 -26.37
C ILE A 670 24.64 -4.27 -27.50
N GLU A 671 25.79 -4.81 -27.13
CA GLU A 671 26.75 -5.50 -27.99
C GLU A 671 26.91 -6.93 -27.46
N VAL A 672 26.86 -7.90 -28.37
CA VAL A 672 27.08 -9.32 -28.08
C VAL A 672 28.20 -9.82 -28.98
N PHE A 673 29.33 -10.15 -28.38
CA PHE A 673 30.51 -10.66 -29.06
C PHE A 673 30.60 -12.18 -28.88
N GLY A 674 30.83 -12.89 -29.99
CA GLY A 674 30.97 -14.33 -30.02
C GLY A 674 32.16 -14.77 -30.88
N ALA A 675 32.42 -16.08 -30.90
CA ALA A 675 33.57 -16.67 -31.59
C ALA A 675 33.66 -16.32 -33.09
N ASP A 676 32.51 -16.15 -33.76
CA ASP A 676 32.42 -15.98 -35.21
C ASP A 676 31.97 -14.57 -35.63
N GLY A 677 31.73 -13.67 -34.67
CA GLY A 677 31.30 -12.31 -34.99
C GLY A 677 30.74 -11.51 -33.82
N MET A 678 30.05 -10.43 -34.16
CA MET A 678 29.47 -9.49 -33.20
C MET A 678 28.11 -9.00 -33.70
N LEU A 679 27.16 -8.85 -32.77
CA LEU A 679 25.85 -8.25 -33.02
C LEU A 679 25.68 -7.03 -32.12
N GLU A 680 25.01 -5.99 -32.63
CA GLU A 680 24.75 -4.77 -31.89
C GLU A 680 23.34 -4.25 -32.13
N VAL A 681 22.72 -3.73 -31.06
CA VAL A 681 21.55 -2.86 -31.14
C VAL A 681 21.98 -1.44 -30.81
N GLN A 682 21.92 -0.58 -31.82
CA GLN A 682 22.24 0.85 -31.71
C GLN A 682 20.98 1.69 -31.37
N ASN A 683 21.20 2.94 -30.95
CA ASN A 683 20.08 3.84 -30.64
C ASN A 683 19.34 4.34 -31.88
N ILE A 684 18.02 4.50 -31.72
CA ILE A 684 17.15 5.08 -32.73
C ILE A 684 17.18 6.61 -32.59
N GLN A 685 17.48 7.29 -33.70
CA GLN A 685 17.42 8.74 -33.81
C GLN A 685 15.98 9.23 -33.96
N LYS A 686 15.71 10.48 -33.58
CA LYS A 686 14.39 11.10 -33.76
C LYS A 686 13.98 11.15 -35.23
N THR A 687 14.93 11.44 -36.12
CA THR A 687 14.77 11.39 -37.57
C THR A 687 16.02 10.81 -38.21
N SER A 688 15.94 10.38 -39.47
CA SER A 688 17.09 9.94 -40.25
C SER A 688 17.87 11.11 -40.89
N LEU A 689 17.64 12.35 -40.45
CA LEU A 689 18.30 13.53 -41.02
C LEU A 689 19.78 13.53 -40.69
N ARG A 690 20.61 13.74 -41.72
CA ARG A 690 22.06 13.90 -41.60
C ARG A 690 22.49 15.19 -42.28
N ALA A 691 23.04 16.12 -41.51
CA ALA A 691 23.58 17.38 -42.01
C ALA A 691 25.07 17.23 -42.29
N SER A 692 25.50 17.43 -43.53
CA SER A 692 26.91 17.46 -43.93
C SER A 692 27.29 18.89 -44.31
N THR A 693 27.99 19.59 -43.41
CA THR A 693 28.35 21.01 -43.59
C THR A 693 29.85 21.21 -43.33
N ARG A 694 30.34 22.45 -43.48
CA ARG A 694 31.72 22.79 -43.09
C ARG A 694 32.02 22.54 -41.61
N ALA A 695 30.99 22.53 -40.75
CA ALA A 695 31.14 22.24 -39.33
C ALA A 695 31.28 20.73 -39.05
N GLY A 696 31.09 19.87 -40.05
CA GLY A 696 31.17 18.42 -39.94
C GLY A 696 29.89 17.71 -40.35
N VAL A 697 29.84 16.42 -40.03
CA VAL A 697 28.69 15.56 -40.25
C VAL A 697 27.96 15.36 -38.93
N MET A 698 26.69 15.80 -38.89
CA MET A 698 25.84 15.71 -37.71
C MET A 698 24.61 14.87 -38.04
N SER A 699 24.17 14.06 -37.09
CA SER A 699 22.88 13.38 -37.12
C SER A 699 21.93 13.98 -36.10
N ASP A 700 20.65 13.66 -36.20
CA ASP A 700 19.66 14.05 -35.20
C ASP A 700 19.94 13.37 -33.84
N VAL A 701 19.35 13.91 -32.78
CA VAL A 701 19.45 13.37 -31.41
C VAL A 701 18.74 12.02 -31.30
N TYR A 702 19.12 11.23 -30.29
CA TYR A 702 18.38 10.01 -29.96
C TYR A 702 16.96 10.34 -29.48
N GLN A 703 16.08 9.35 -29.53
CA GLN A 703 14.75 9.49 -28.98
C GLN A 703 14.79 9.96 -27.52
N HIS A 704 13.82 10.81 -27.16
CA HIS A 704 13.95 11.66 -25.97
C HIS A 704 13.85 10.89 -24.66
N SER A 705 13.02 9.84 -24.59
CA SER A 705 12.83 9.03 -23.38
C SER A 705 12.21 7.67 -23.71
N PHE A 706 12.14 6.77 -22.72
CA PHE A 706 11.63 5.42 -22.86
C PHE A 706 10.26 5.25 -23.57
N PRO A 707 9.23 6.14 -23.43
CA PRO A 707 7.96 5.96 -24.12
C PRO A 707 8.09 6.09 -25.64
N GLN A 708 9.05 6.88 -26.13
CA GLN A 708 9.34 6.99 -27.55
C GLN A 708 10.17 5.79 -28.03
N ARG A 709 11.20 5.42 -27.25
CA ARG A 709 12.13 4.32 -27.59
C ARG A 709 11.47 2.96 -27.61
N PHE A 710 10.57 2.69 -26.67
CA PHE A 710 9.95 1.38 -26.50
C PHE A 710 8.47 1.37 -26.90
N ARG A 711 8.01 2.33 -27.71
CA ARG A 711 6.61 2.39 -28.16
C ARG A 711 6.16 1.08 -28.79
N GLU A 712 6.92 0.58 -29.76
CA GLU A 712 6.61 -0.68 -30.45
C GLU A 712 6.68 -1.88 -29.49
N ALA A 713 7.64 -1.86 -28.56
CA ALA A 713 7.77 -2.89 -27.53
C ALA A 713 6.53 -2.95 -26.61
N TYR A 714 6.01 -1.80 -26.17
CA TYR A 714 4.79 -1.74 -25.35
C TYR A 714 3.55 -2.21 -26.12
N LEU A 715 3.46 -1.95 -27.42
CA LEU A 715 2.36 -2.45 -28.26
C LEU A 715 2.43 -3.97 -28.43
N ALA A 716 3.61 -4.51 -28.72
CA ALA A 716 3.83 -5.95 -28.84
C ALA A 716 3.61 -6.69 -27.50
N GLU A 717 3.96 -6.05 -26.39
CA GLU A 717 3.69 -6.55 -25.05
C GLU A 717 2.18 -6.65 -24.75
N ILE A 718 1.41 -5.63 -25.12
CA ILE A 718 -0.05 -5.64 -24.99
C ILE A 718 -0.68 -6.72 -25.88
N ASP A 719 -0.16 -6.91 -27.10
CA ASP A 719 -0.63 -7.98 -27.98
C ASP A 719 -0.35 -9.37 -27.38
N HIS A 720 0.86 -9.61 -26.86
CA HIS A 720 1.17 -10.85 -26.15
C HIS A 720 0.25 -11.06 -24.95
N PHE A 721 0.03 -10.03 -24.13
CA PHE A 721 -0.91 -10.13 -23.00
C PHE A 721 -2.33 -10.45 -23.48
N SER A 722 -2.76 -9.93 -24.63
CA SER A 722 -4.06 -10.30 -25.20
C SER A 722 -4.17 -11.76 -25.61
N THR A 723 -3.08 -12.35 -26.12
CA THR A 723 -2.98 -13.79 -26.38
C THR A 723 -3.01 -14.60 -25.08
N VAL A 724 -2.36 -14.12 -24.02
CA VAL A 724 -2.44 -14.74 -22.67
C VAL A 724 -3.89 -14.75 -22.17
N VAL A 725 -4.62 -13.64 -22.33
CA VAL A 725 -6.02 -13.52 -21.87
C VAL A 725 -6.99 -14.34 -22.71
N LEU A 726 -6.93 -14.20 -24.04
CA LEU A 726 -7.94 -14.72 -24.96
C LEU A 726 -7.67 -16.17 -25.39
N GLU A 727 -6.39 -16.55 -25.49
CA GLU A 727 -5.96 -17.83 -26.03
C GLU A 727 -5.28 -18.71 -24.97
N LYS A 728 -5.14 -18.22 -23.73
CA LYS A 728 -4.49 -18.91 -22.61
C LYS A 728 -3.04 -19.30 -22.90
N ALA A 729 -2.34 -18.48 -23.68
CA ALA A 729 -0.90 -18.62 -23.86
C ALA A 729 -0.15 -18.39 -22.54
N ALA A 730 1.02 -19.01 -22.39
CA ALA A 730 1.87 -18.76 -21.24
C ALA A 730 2.49 -17.34 -21.30
N PRO A 731 2.60 -16.61 -20.17
CA PRO A 731 3.40 -15.41 -20.09
C PRO A 731 4.85 -15.65 -20.50
N LYS A 732 5.42 -14.81 -21.38
CA LYS A 732 6.85 -14.91 -21.77
C LYS A 732 7.81 -14.61 -20.61
N VAL A 733 7.37 -13.79 -19.66
CA VAL A 733 8.09 -13.54 -18.42
C VAL A 733 7.54 -14.47 -17.36
N THR A 734 8.38 -15.39 -16.90
CA THR A 734 8.01 -16.38 -15.88
C THR A 734 8.25 -15.84 -14.46
N TRP A 735 7.72 -16.57 -13.46
CA TRP A 735 8.08 -16.38 -12.06
C TRP A 735 9.59 -16.40 -11.85
N GLU A 736 10.27 -17.42 -12.40
CA GLU A 736 11.70 -17.63 -12.26
C GLU A 736 12.50 -16.43 -12.80
N ALA A 737 12.14 -15.94 -13.99
CA ALA A 737 12.77 -14.78 -14.59
C ALA A 737 12.59 -13.51 -13.73
N SER A 738 11.35 -13.24 -13.29
CA SER A 738 11.05 -12.07 -12.44
C SER A 738 11.80 -12.12 -11.11
N ARG A 739 11.86 -13.30 -10.50
CA ARG A 739 12.52 -13.53 -9.23
C ARG A 739 14.03 -13.38 -9.34
N ASN A 740 14.66 -14.03 -10.31
CA ASN A 740 16.11 -13.99 -10.48
C ASN A 740 16.59 -12.61 -10.92
N ALA A 741 15.86 -11.89 -11.78
CA ALA A 741 16.21 -10.50 -12.11
C ALA A 741 16.24 -9.60 -10.87
N THR A 742 15.30 -9.80 -9.93
CA THR A 742 15.26 -9.07 -8.65
C THR A 742 16.42 -9.47 -7.74
N ILE A 743 16.74 -10.77 -7.64
CA ILE A 743 17.88 -11.27 -6.84
C ILE A 743 19.20 -10.68 -7.34
N ILE A 744 19.41 -10.68 -8.67
CA ILE A 744 20.66 -10.21 -9.27
C ILE A 744 20.78 -8.68 -9.10
N ALA A 745 19.68 -7.93 -9.27
CA ALA A 745 19.67 -6.48 -9.00
C ALA A 745 20.04 -6.17 -7.55
N GLU A 746 19.50 -6.92 -6.59
CA GLU A 746 19.85 -6.78 -5.18
C GLU A 746 21.29 -7.17 -4.89
N ALA A 747 21.80 -8.24 -5.51
CA ALA A 747 23.21 -8.63 -5.40
C ALA A 747 24.14 -7.53 -5.93
N CYS A 748 23.76 -6.84 -7.01
CA CYS A 748 24.51 -5.69 -7.52
C CYS A 748 24.51 -4.54 -6.50
N ARG A 749 23.36 -4.25 -5.90
CA ARG A 749 23.26 -3.22 -4.85
C ARG A 749 24.13 -3.55 -3.65
N ILE A 750 24.09 -4.80 -3.16
CA ILE A 750 24.94 -5.29 -2.06
C ILE A 750 26.41 -5.17 -2.42
N SER A 751 26.81 -5.61 -3.62
CA SER A 751 28.20 -5.53 -4.09
C SER A 751 28.72 -4.09 -4.12
N ALA A 752 27.90 -3.16 -4.61
CA ALA A 752 28.25 -1.74 -4.69
C ALA A 752 28.39 -1.09 -3.30
N VAL A 753 27.56 -1.47 -2.34
CA VAL A 753 27.58 -0.94 -0.96
C VAL A 753 28.71 -1.55 -0.13
N GLU A 754 28.93 -2.86 -0.25
CA GLU A 754 29.94 -3.58 0.54
C GLU A 754 31.32 -3.58 -0.12
N HIS A 755 31.45 -3.02 -1.31
CA HIS A 755 32.69 -2.93 -2.09
C HIS A 755 33.39 -4.27 -2.29
N ARG A 756 32.61 -5.33 -2.51
CA ARG A 756 33.13 -6.69 -2.74
C ARG A 756 32.28 -7.46 -3.75
N PRO A 757 32.83 -8.52 -4.36
CA PRO A 757 32.02 -9.47 -5.11
C PRO A 757 30.95 -10.13 -4.22
N VAL A 758 29.78 -10.38 -4.80
CA VAL A 758 28.64 -11.07 -4.17
C VAL A 758 28.32 -12.34 -4.94
#